data_AF-A0A399ZS69-F1
#
_entry.id   AF-A0A399ZS69-F1
#
_cell.length_a   1.000
_cell.length_b   1.000
_cell.length_c   1.000
_cell.angle_alpha   90.00
_cell.angle_beta   90.00
_cell.angle_gamma   90.00
#
_symmetry.space_group_name_H-M   'P 1'
#
loop_
_entity.id
_entity.type
_entity.pdbx_description
1 polymer ?
#
loop_
_entity_poly.entity_id
_entity_poly.type
_entity_poly.pdbx_seq_one_letter_code
_entity_poly.pdbx_strand_id
1 'polypeptide(L)'
;MANLIGPDVSFYQDAENTPQGINFVKMALSAGYVIIRAGQNVWIDSDFRTNWNNSKAAGMPRGSYWFYDSRAEPKAQADLWFSAFEGDLGELPLFADFEESYGGPYTGWKHWKTFLDRIKSRVGNHEIGIYTAYYYWVRNAPNATTNPADLNYFHQFPLWIANYGVAAPLVPKPWSVNEWTFWQFTDSGDGNLYGVESSRIDLNYFNGDLDAFRQRFNLGTTPPPPPGPVWYKVTATALNVRSGPGTTFGVVGLLKKDEVVKGLATSADGGWAQILRESDNLKGWSSKQYLMLTTPPTTPPPPPPPTEEWFKVTASALNVREGPGTQFQSIGLLYRNEVVQRLATSDDGNWYRIKRNYDGLTGWSSKDFFEPTAAPPPVSEEKYEWFQVTATTLNVREGPGTNFKAIGYLTNSETVMQLEATADGGWRRIQKVDGFTGWSSGQFLKNVGKTPATAMQKLFKGVTYFRKIRLTPRRLVSHSLVLDLKAASFEFLVTPPLRNTEPFLCTMTTSKFLEKNMLHLAINADGFYYLDPATFPPAQYCPNDGAPVRLVGLAASRGKQYSTKAPGRPIFYISQKNVVSFDKFSGNIFNAITGDRYLVTKGKKVTSLESSSMDPRTAIGVSQNGRNLVMVVVDGREFSEGATFPELADLLLSHGVYTGMSLDGGGSSAMIVKGADGKPRAVNKLMNDNIPGQEREVANHLGVFIK
;
A
#
# COMPACT_ATOMS: atom_id res chain seq x y z
N MET A 1 -13.91 -23.46 -26.91
CA MET A 1 -15.09 -23.11 -26.10
C MET A 1 -14.60 -22.22 -24.98
N ALA A 2 -15.31 -21.14 -24.65
CA ALA A 2 -14.89 -20.22 -23.60
C ALA A 2 -15.23 -20.84 -22.23
N ASN A 3 -14.24 -20.88 -21.34
CA ASN A 3 -14.47 -21.36 -19.97
C ASN A 3 -15.39 -20.39 -19.22
N LEU A 4 -16.28 -20.92 -18.39
CA LEU A 4 -17.15 -20.09 -17.54
C LEU A 4 -16.31 -19.39 -16.46
N ILE A 5 -16.53 -18.10 -16.26
CA ILE A 5 -15.82 -17.30 -15.25
C ILE A 5 -16.66 -17.16 -13.97
N GLY A 6 -16.02 -17.28 -12.81
CA GLY A 6 -16.60 -16.95 -11.52
C GLY A 6 -15.57 -16.34 -10.56
N PRO A 7 -15.93 -15.27 -9.82
CA PRO A 7 -15.05 -14.71 -8.80
C PRO A 7 -14.98 -15.57 -7.53
N ASP A 8 -13.93 -15.36 -6.76
CA ASP A 8 -13.92 -15.65 -5.33
C ASP A 8 -13.75 -14.37 -4.51
N VAL A 9 -14.44 -14.30 -3.36
CA VAL A 9 -14.58 -13.08 -2.57
C VAL A 9 -14.54 -13.34 -1.07
N SER A 10 -14.24 -12.30 -0.30
CA SER A 10 -14.18 -12.24 1.16
C SER A 10 -14.58 -10.86 1.65
N PHE A 11 -14.44 -10.55 2.95
CA PHE A 11 -14.63 -9.18 3.44
C PHE A 11 -13.74 -8.14 2.75
N TYR A 12 -12.64 -8.51 2.09
CA TYR A 12 -11.75 -7.55 1.41
C TYR A 12 -12.36 -6.90 0.16
N GLN A 13 -13.44 -7.46 -0.37
CA GLN A 13 -14.14 -6.94 -1.56
C GLN A 13 -15.19 -5.87 -1.22
N ASP A 14 -15.45 -5.67 0.06
CA ASP A 14 -16.33 -4.64 0.61
C ASP A 14 -15.48 -3.63 1.39
N ALA A 15 -15.74 -2.32 1.27
CA ALA A 15 -15.03 -1.33 2.05
C ALA A 15 -15.77 -1.09 3.37
N GLU A 16 -15.13 -1.36 4.51
CA GLU A 16 -15.73 -1.25 5.85
C GLU A 16 -16.37 0.13 6.18
N ASN A 17 -16.05 1.17 5.41
CA ASN A 17 -16.53 2.53 5.59
C ASN A 17 -17.64 2.95 4.61
N THR A 18 -18.03 2.08 3.67
CA THR A 18 -19.16 2.31 2.79
C THR A 18 -20.38 1.54 3.32
N PRO A 19 -21.60 2.06 3.14
CA PRO A 19 -22.81 1.27 3.37
C PRO A 19 -23.07 0.27 2.23
N GLN A 20 -22.21 0.23 1.20
CA GLN A 20 -22.43 -0.48 -0.04
C GLN A 20 -21.62 -1.79 -0.02
N GLY A 21 -22.29 -2.90 0.26
CA GLY A 21 -21.69 -4.22 0.10
C GLY A 21 -21.59 -4.68 -1.35
N ILE A 22 -21.08 -5.90 -1.54
CA ILE A 22 -20.95 -6.53 -2.87
C ILE A 22 -22.31 -6.56 -3.59
N ASN A 23 -22.33 -6.02 -4.81
CA ASN A 23 -23.49 -6.01 -5.69
C ASN A 23 -23.58 -7.34 -6.47
N PHE A 24 -24.14 -8.36 -5.84
CA PHE A 24 -24.31 -9.68 -6.45
C PHE A 24 -25.25 -9.71 -7.67
N VAL A 25 -26.16 -8.74 -7.80
CA VAL A 25 -26.97 -8.60 -9.02
C VAL A 25 -26.09 -8.21 -10.20
N LYS A 26 -25.15 -7.28 -9.99
CA LYS A 26 -24.15 -6.91 -11.01
C LYS A 26 -23.18 -8.06 -11.28
N MET A 27 -22.76 -8.77 -10.24
CA MET A 27 -21.90 -9.94 -10.37
C MET A 27 -22.55 -11.01 -11.25
N ALA A 28 -23.84 -11.31 -11.03
CA ALA A 28 -24.60 -12.31 -11.80
C ALA A 28 -24.73 -11.98 -13.30
N LEU A 29 -24.52 -10.72 -13.71
CA LEU A 29 -24.51 -10.31 -15.12
C LEU A 29 -23.17 -10.60 -15.81
N SER A 30 -22.08 -10.71 -15.04
CA SER A 30 -20.71 -10.83 -15.56
C SER A 30 -20.03 -12.15 -15.21
N ALA A 31 -20.60 -12.91 -14.26
CA ALA A 31 -20.06 -14.16 -13.75
C ALA A 31 -21.13 -15.26 -13.67
N GLY A 32 -20.71 -16.51 -13.86
CA GLY A 32 -21.59 -17.68 -13.77
C GLY A 32 -21.76 -18.25 -12.37
N TYR A 33 -20.87 -17.91 -11.44
CA TYR A 33 -20.87 -18.41 -10.07
C TYR A 33 -20.01 -17.52 -9.15
N VAL A 34 -20.05 -17.78 -7.84
CA VAL A 34 -19.18 -17.14 -6.85
C VAL A 34 -18.71 -18.13 -5.78
N ILE A 35 -17.46 -18.02 -5.33
CA ILE A 35 -16.92 -18.76 -4.17
C ILE A 35 -16.64 -17.77 -3.04
N ILE A 36 -17.17 -17.99 -1.83
CA ILE A 36 -17.15 -16.99 -0.74
C ILE A 36 -16.38 -17.52 0.47
N ARG A 37 -15.41 -16.75 1.00
CA ARG A 37 -14.69 -17.10 2.22
C ARG A 37 -15.66 -17.19 3.41
N ALA A 38 -15.69 -18.32 4.09
CA ALA A 38 -16.46 -18.48 5.33
C ALA A 38 -15.68 -18.06 6.58
N GLY A 39 -14.36 -18.20 6.58
CA GLY A 39 -13.55 -17.85 7.72
C GLY A 39 -12.12 -18.38 7.64
N GLN A 40 -11.43 -18.23 8.76
CA GLN A 40 -10.03 -18.60 8.95
C GLN A 40 -9.81 -18.85 10.45
N ASN A 41 -8.88 -19.74 10.80
CA ASN A 41 -8.52 -19.97 12.20
C ASN A 41 -9.77 -20.34 13.04
N VAL A 42 -10.06 -19.66 14.14
CA VAL A 42 -11.28 -19.86 14.94
C VAL A 42 -12.24 -18.66 14.84
N TRP A 43 -12.31 -18.02 13.68
CA TRP A 43 -13.24 -16.91 13.42
C TRP A 43 -13.91 -17.01 12.04
N ILE A 44 -15.11 -16.44 11.96
CA ILE A 44 -15.93 -16.36 10.74
C ILE A 44 -15.65 -15.02 10.05
N ASP A 45 -15.55 -15.05 8.73
CA ASP A 45 -15.44 -13.84 7.92
C ASP A 45 -16.68 -12.96 8.15
N SER A 46 -16.46 -11.68 8.49
CA SER A 46 -17.52 -10.78 8.97
C SER A 46 -18.66 -10.61 7.97
N ASP A 47 -18.36 -10.73 6.67
CA ASP A 47 -19.32 -10.47 5.60
C ASP A 47 -19.90 -11.75 5.03
N PHE A 48 -19.40 -12.93 5.47
CA PHE A 48 -19.81 -14.22 4.94
C PHE A 48 -21.33 -14.37 4.91
N ARG A 49 -22.00 -14.09 6.04
CA ARG A 49 -23.46 -14.28 6.13
C ARG A 49 -24.23 -13.38 5.18
N THR A 50 -23.82 -12.12 5.05
CA THR A 50 -24.43 -11.14 4.15
C THR A 50 -24.21 -11.57 2.70
N ASN A 51 -22.97 -11.91 2.35
CA ASN A 51 -22.58 -12.33 1.01
C ASN A 51 -23.26 -13.65 0.60
N TRP A 52 -23.35 -14.61 1.51
CA TRP A 52 -23.99 -15.91 1.29
C TRP A 52 -25.48 -15.79 0.95
N ASN A 53 -26.18 -14.89 1.66
CA ASN A 53 -27.61 -14.65 1.44
C ASN A 53 -27.86 -13.80 0.18
N ASN A 54 -27.06 -12.75 -0.02
CA ASN A 54 -27.25 -11.82 -1.14
C ASN A 54 -26.91 -12.46 -2.49
N SER A 55 -25.88 -13.30 -2.56
CA SER A 55 -25.56 -14.09 -3.76
C SER A 55 -26.68 -15.07 -4.11
N LYS A 56 -27.29 -15.72 -3.11
CA LYS A 56 -28.46 -16.59 -3.31
C LYS A 56 -29.65 -15.82 -3.84
N ALA A 57 -29.93 -14.65 -3.25
CA ALA A 57 -31.01 -13.78 -3.69
C ALA A 57 -30.80 -13.26 -5.13
N ALA A 58 -29.54 -13.10 -5.55
CA ALA A 58 -29.19 -12.78 -6.93
C ALA A 58 -29.23 -13.99 -7.89
N GLY A 59 -29.52 -15.19 -7.40
CA GLY A 59 -29.62 -16.41 -8.19
C GLY A 59 -28.28 -17.00 -8.63
N MET A 60 -27.17 -16.62 -7.98
CA MET A 60 -25.85 -17.15 -8.29
C MET A 60 -25.64 -18.51 -7.60
N PRO A 61 -25.08 -19.53 -8.30
CA PRO A 61 -24.53 -20.72 -7.66
C PRO A 61 -23.35 -20.36 -6.76
N ARG A 62 -23.36 -20.84 -5.50
CA ARG A 62 -22.41 -20.46 -4.45
C ARG A 62 -21.56 -21.65 -4.02
N GLY A 63 -20.24 -21.43 -3.96
CA GLY A 63 -19.29 -22.27 -3.24
C GLY A 63 -18.69 -21.49 -2.08
N SER A 64 -17.97 -22.18 -1.19
CA SER A 64 -17.28 -21.51 -0.09
C SER A 64 -15.87 -22.03 0.06
N TYR A 65 -14.98 -21.21 0.63
CA TYR A 65 -13.67 -21.67 1.05
C TYR A 65 -13.36 -21.32 2.50
N TRP A 66 -12.45 -22.08 3.10
CA TRP A 66 -11.92 -21.86 4.42
C TRP A 66 -10.40 -21.79 4.39
N PHE A 67 -9.83 -20.64 4.76
CA PHE A 67 -8.39 -20.46 4.83
C PHE A 67 -7.85 -21.25 6.02
N TYR A 68 -7.15 -22.36 5.76
CA TYR A 68 -6.58 -23.19 6.81
C TYR A 68 -5.47 -22.45 7.55
N ASP A 69 -5.53 -22.43 8.89
CA ASP A 69 -4.54 -21.76 9.72
C ASP A 69 -3.87 -22.75 10.67
N SER A 70 -2.57 -23.02 10.47
CA SER A 70 -1.81 -23.99 11.29
C SER A 70 -1.68 -23.62 12.77
N ARG A 71 -2.08 -22.42 13.17
CA ARG A 71 -2.10 -21.97 14.57
C ARG A 71 -3.29 -22.52 15.36
N ALA A 72 -4.32 -23.04 14.69
CA ALA A 72 -5.54 -23.54 15.31
C ALA A 72 -5.77 -25.04 15.04
N GLU A 73 -6.49 -25.70 15.96
CA GLU A 73 -6.72 -27.14 15.87
C GLU A 73 -7.60 -27.50 14.65
N PRO A 74 -7.19 -28.46 13.81
CA PRO A 74 -7.86 -28.75 12.54
C PRO A 74 -9.35 -29.07 12.64
N LYS A 75 -9.78 -29.87 13.63
CA LYS A 75 -11.18 -30.25 13.77
C LYS A 75 -12.05 -29.08 14.22
N ALA A 76 -11.53 -28.22 15.10
CA ALA A 76 -12.20 -27.00 15.54
C ALA A 76 -12.47 -26.04 14.38
N GLN A 77 -11.49 -25.87 13.48
CA GLN A 77 -11.66 -25.08 12.26
C GLN A 77 -12.75 -25.67 11.35
N ALA A 78 -12.69 -26.99 11.10
CA ALA A 78 -13.69 -27.68 10.27
C ALA A 78 -15.10 -27.64 10.88
N ASP A 79 -15.24 -27.76 12.19
CA ASP A 79 -16.51 -27.64 12.90
C ASP A 79 -17.08 -26.22 12.82
N LEU A 80 -16.23 -25.20 12.97
CA LEU A 80 -16.63 -23.80 12.84
C LEU A 80 -17.02 -23.44 11.40
N TRP A 81 -16.29 -23.97 10.42
CA TRP A 81 -16.66 -23.81 9.02
C TRP A 81 -18.05 -24.38 8.74
N PHE A 82 -18.32 -25.61 9.21
CA PHE A 82 -19.64 -26.23 9.04
C PHE A 82 -20.76 -25.43 9.72
N SER A 83 -20.52 -24.90 10.92
CA SER A 83 -21.55 -24.16 11.65
C SER A 83 -21.95 -22.84 10.96
N ALA A 84 -21.05 -22.23 10.18
CA ALA A 84 -21.29 -20.98 9.47
C ALA A 84 -22.47 -21.04 8.47
N PHE A 85 -22.74 -22.21 7.91
CA PHE A 85 -23.74 -22.39 6.86
C PHE A 85 -25.18 -22.46 7.37
N GLU A 86 -25.38 -22.79 8.65
CA GLU A 86 -26.73 -23.00 9.24
C GLU A 86 -27.65 -23.89 8.39
N GLY A 87 -27.08 -24.91 7.73
CA GLY A 87 -27.82 -25.86 6.88
C GLY A 87 -27.92 -25.49 5.39
N ASP A 88 -27.46 -24.32 4.95
CA ASP A 88 -27.37 -23.94 3.54
C ASP A 88 -25.92 -24.07 3.03
N LEU A 89 -25.55 -25.28 2.59
CA LEU A 89 -24.19 -25.59 2.11
C LEU A 89 -23.88 -25.03 0.70
N GLY A 90 -24.85 -24.39 0.04
CA GLY A 90 -24.68 -23.85 -1.30
C GLY A 90 -24.80 -24.92 -2.40
N GLU A 91 -24.47 -24.53 -3.62
CA GLU A 91 -24.64 -25.36 -4.82
C GLU A 91 -23.32 -25.95 -5.33
N LEU A 92 -22.18 -25.36 -4.92
CA LEU A 92 -20.84 -25.75 -5.38
C LEU A 92 -20.01 -26.36 -4.22
N PRO A 93 -18.84 -26.94 -4.52
CA PRO A 93 -18.01 -27.56 -3.50
C PRO A 93 -17.51 -26.57 -2.43
N LEU A 94 -17.20 -27.13 -1.27
CA LEU A 94 -16.55 -26.41 -0.17
C LEU A 94 -15.04 -26.65 -0.24
N PHE A 95 -14.24 -25.60 -0.46
CA PHE A 95 -12.80 -25.70 -0.70
C PHE A 95 -11.98 -25.46 0.56
N ALA A 96 -11.20 -26.46 0.96
CA ALA A 96 -10.16 -26.29 1.96
C ALA A 96 -8.98 -25.58 1.30
N ASP A 97 -8.70 -24.36 1.73
CA ASP A 97 -7.63 -23.53 1.20
C ASP A 97 -6.33 -23.79 1.97
N PHE A 98 -5.37 -24.41 1.29
CA PHE A 98 -4.03 -24.71 1.79
C PHE A 98 -2.98 -23.87 1.07
N GLU A 99 -2.65 -22.73 1.68
CA GLU A 99 -1.55 -21.86 1.24
C GLU A 99 -0.84 -21.09 2.38
N GLU A 100 -1.07 -21.48 3.63
CA GLU A 100 -0.58 -20.76 4.81
C GLU A 100 0.93 -20.87 5.07
N SER A 101 1.50 -19.84 5.69
CA SER A 101 2.92 -19.79 6.09
C SER A 101 3.12 -19.36 7.55
N TYR A 102 2.16 -19.65 8.44
CA TYR A 102 2.18 -19.20 9.83
C TYR A 102 3.09 -20.02 10.75
N GLY A 103 3.42 -21.27 10.35
CA GLY A 103 4.33 -22.13 11.10
C GLY A 103 3.79 -22.54 12.48
N GLY A 104 2.47 -22.68 12.61
CA GLY A 104 1.81 -23.11 13.85
C GLY A 104 1.98 -24.60 14.15
N PRO A 105 1.53 -25.06 15.34
CA PRO A 105 1.68 -26.45 15.78
C PRO A 105 0.96 -27.48 14.90
N TYR A 106 0.01 -27.05 14.06
CA TYR A 106 -0.76 -27.92 13.15
C TYR A 106 -0.35 -27.74 11.69
N THR A 107 0.93 -27.43 11.43
CA THR A 107 1.48 -27.31 10.08
C THR A 107 1.63 -28.68 9.41
N GLY A 108 1.30 -28.77 8.12
CA GLY A 108 1.62 -29.92 7.27
C GLY A 108 0.47 -30.89 6.99
N TRP A 109 0.65 -31.68 5.93
CA TRP A 109 -0.41 -32.47 5.28
C TRP A 109 -1.16 -33.47 6.17
N LYS A 110 -0.55 -33.95 7.26
CA LYS A 110 -1.23 -34.85 8.22
C LYS A 110 -2.39 -34.15 8.91
N HIS A 111 -2.23 -32.86 9.20
CA HIS A 111 -3.27 -32.04 9.81
C HIS A 111 -4.32 -31.60 8.78
N TRP A 112 -3.92 -31.38 7.52
CA TRP A 112 -4.86 -31.19 6.41
C TRP A 112 -5.79 -32.39 6.23
N LYS A 113 -5.25 -33.62 6.28
CA LYS A 113 -6.05 -34.85 6.27
C LYS A 113 -7.06 -34.90 7.42
N THR A 114 -6.62 -34.49 8.62
CA THR A 114 -7.50 -34.40 9.80
C THR A 114 -8.62 -33.37 9.60
N PHE A 115 -8.31 -32.21 9.02
CA PHE A 115 -9.28 -31.17 8.67
C PHE A 115 -10.29 -31.67 7.64
N LEU A 116 -9.80 -32.26 6.53
CA LEU A 116 -10.62 -32.78 5.43
C LEU A 116 -11.54 -33.92 5.87
N ASP A 117 -11.02 -34.90 6.62
CA ASP A 117 -11.82 -35.99 7.17
C ASP A 117 -12.93 -35.45 8.09
N ARG A 118 -12.61 -34.40 8.88
CA ARG A 118 -13.59 -33.79 9.77
C ARG A 118 -14.69 -33.08 9.00
N ILE A 119 -14.36 -32.18 8.07
CA ILE A 119 -15.40 -31.46 7.32
C ILE A 119 -16.24 -32.43 6.49
N LYS A 120 -15.63 -33.45 5.87
CA LYS A 120 -16.35 -34.53 5.16
C LYS A 120 -17.39 -35.22 6.05
N SER A 121 -17.02 -35.52 7.31
CA SER A 121 -17.95 -36.12 8.28
C SER A 121 -19.11 -35.21 8.70
N ARG A 122 -19.00 -33.90 8.45
CA ARG A 122 -20.01 -32.90 8.80
C ARG A 122 -20.98 -32.63 7.64
N VAL A 123 -20.46 -32.53 6.43
CA VAL A 123 -21.23 -32.09 5.25
C VAL A 123 -21.89 -33.26 4.52
N GLY A 124 -21.57 -34.51 4.90
CA GLY A 124 -22.19 -35.70 4.33
C GLY A 124 -21.81 -35.91 2.87
N ASN A 125 -22.81 -35.91 1.98
CA ASN A 125 -22.62 -36.10 0.55
C ASN A 125 -22.30 -34.81 -0.21
N HIS A 126 -22.27 -33.66 0.48
CA HIS A 126 -21.88 -32.41 -0.16
C HIS A 126 -20.39 -32.46 -0.54
N GLU A 127 -20.06 -31.97 -1.73
CA GLU A 127 -18.71 -32.08 -2.26
C GLU A 127 -17.74 -31.15 -1.54
N ILE A 128 -16.55 -31.66 -1.21
CA ILE A 128 -15.45 -30.87 -0.67
C ILE A 128 -14.25 -30.93 -1.64
N GLY A 129 -13.60 -29.80 -1.84
CA GLY A 129 -12.44 -29.66 -2.72
C GLY A 129 -11.22 -29.12 -2.00
N ILE A 130 -10.12 -29.04 -2.74
CA ILE A 130 -8.86 -28.46 -2.25
C ILE A 130 -8.53 -27.25 -3.12
N TYR A 131 -8.25 -26.12 -2.47
CA TYR A 131 -7.60 -25.00 -3.10
C TYR A 131 -6.13 -24.92 -2.67
N THR A 132 -5.23 -24.62 -3.62
CA THR A 132 -3.81 -24.40 -3.35
C THR A 132 -3.10 -23.75 -4.54
N ALA A 133 -1.94 -23.16 -4.31
CA ALA A 133 -0.99 -22.79 -5.37
C ALA A 133 -0.04 -23.95 -5.72
N TYR A 134 0.35 -24.07 -7.00
CA TYR A 134 1.19 -25.18 -7.48
C TYR A 134 2.46 -25.39 -6.63
N TYR A 135 3.25 -24.33 -6.41
CA TYR A 135 4.52 -24.43 -5.68
C TYR A 135 4.33 -24.62 -4.18
N TYR A 136 3.19 -24.18 -3.63
CA TYR A 136 2.85 -24.45 -2.24
C TYR A 136 2.62 -25.94 -2.04
N TRP A 137 1.78 -26.54 -2.89
CA TRP A 137 1.49 -27.96 -2.83
C TRP A 137 2.74 -28.82 -2.98
N VAL A 138 3.56 -28.56 -4.01
CA VAL A 138 4.79 -29.31 -4.27
C VAL A 138 5.74 -29.33 -3.06
N ARG A 139 5.77 -28.24 -2.29
CA ARG A 139 6.64 -28.11 -1.11
C ARG A 139 6.08 -28.79 0.14
N ASN A 140 4.76 -28.81 0.30
CA ASN A 140 4.12 -29.07 1.59
C ASN A 140 3.24 -30.35 1.62
N ALA A 141 2.80 -30.84 0.46
CA ALA A 141 2.04 -32.09 0.34
C ALA A 141 2.96 -33.33 0.51
N PRO A 142 2.40 -34.54 0.69
CA PRO A 142 3.21 -35.75 0.74
C PRO A 142 4.03 -35.92 -0.54
N ASN A 143 5.31 -36.27 -0.39
CA ASN A 143 6.17 -36.46 -1.54
C ASN A 143 5.73 -37.71 -2.34
N ALA A 144 5.61 -37.57 -3.65
CA ALA A 144 5.11 -38.63 -4.53
C ALA A 144 5.97 -39.90 -4.54
N THR A 145 7.26 -39.79 -4.21
CA THR A 145 8.20 -40.91 -4.15
C THR A 145 8.20 -41.56 -2.78
N THR A 146 8.21 -40.80 -1.69
CA THR A 146 8.33 -41.34 -0.33
C THR A 146 6.99 -41.64 0.34
N ASN A 147 5.90 -41.01 -0.10
CA ASN A 147 4.56 -41.11 0.50
C ASN A 147 3.45 -41.22 -0.56
N PRO A 148 3.54 -42.13 -1.55
CA PRO A 148 2.59 -42.18 -2.66
C PRO A 148 1.14 -42.46 -2.24
N ALA A 149 0.93 -43.31 -1.23
CA ALA A 149 -0.42 -43.62 -0.74
C ALA A 149 -1.08 -42.42 -0.03
N ASP A 150 -0.32 -41.66 0.77
CA ASP A 150 -0.81 -40.44 1.41
C ASP A 150 -1.06 -39.33 0.40
N LEU A 151 -0.22 -39.23 -0.64
CA LEU A 151 -0.48 -38.30 -1.74
C LEU A 151 -1.76 -38.68 -2.49
N ASN A 152 -1.97 -39.97 -2.76
CA ASN A 152 -3.14 -40.48 -3.45
C ASN A 152 -4.44 -40.30 -2.65
N TYR A 153 -4.38 -40.22 -1.32
CA TYR A 153 -5.55 -39.86 -0.50
C TYR A 153 -6.16 -38.53 -0.95
N PHE A 154 -5.36 -37.54 -1.34
CA PHE A 154 -5.86 -36.23 -1.74
C PHE A 154 -6.53 -36.23 -3.12
N HIS A 155 -6.31 -37.26 -3.94
CA HIS A 155 -6.85 -37.36 -5.30
C HIS A 155 -8.38 -37.47 -5.33
N GLN A 156 -8.99 -37.90 -4.22
CA GLN A 156 -10.44 -37.99 -4.09
C GLN A 156 -11.15 -36.63 -4.06
N PHE A 157 -10.40 -35.52 -3.94
CA PHE A 157 -10.95 -34.17 -3.86
C PHE A 157 -10.74 -33.42 -5.18
N PRO A 158 -11.77 -32.74 -5.73
CA PRO A 158 -11.60 -31.84 -6.86
C PRO A 158 -10.60 -30.73 -6.52
N LEU A 159 -9.80 -30.35 -7.52
CA LEU A 159 -8.77 -29.33 -7.39
C LEU A 159 -9.27 -27.97 -7.89
N TRP A 160 -9.09 -26.95 -7.05
CA TRP A 160 -9.09 -25.55 -7.43
C TRP A 160 -7.64 -25.04 -7.37
N ILE A 161 -7.03 -24.78 -8.52
CA ILE A 161 -5.59 -24.45 -8.61
C ILE A 161 -5.38 -22.96 -8.81
N ALA A 162 -4.48 -22.35 -8.03
CA ALA A 162 -4.00 -21.00 -8.28
C ALA A 162 -2.71 -21.03 -9.10
N ASN A 163 -2.75 -20.41 -10.28
CA ASN A 163 -1.56 -20.20 -11.12
C ASN A 163 -1.78 -19.04 -12.11
N TYR A 164 -1.14 -17.90 -11.86
CA TYR A 164 -1.41 -16.68 -12.63
C TYR A 164 -0.46 -16.49 -13.80
N GLY A 165 -0.90 -15.70 -14.80
CA GLY A 165 -0.05 -15.24 -15.90
C GLY A 165 0.40 -16.34 -16.88
N VAL A 166 -0.24 -17.50 -16.84
CA VAL A 166 0.06 -18.65 -17.71
C VAL A 166 -1.11 -18.96 -18.63
N ALA A 167 -0.83 -19.58 -19.79
CA ALA A 167 -1.87 -19.98 -20.75
C ALA A 167 -2.63 -21.24 -20.34
N ALA A 168 -2.01 -22.08 -19.50
CA ALA A 168 -2.61 -23.26 -18.88
C ALA A 168 -2.00 -23.44 -17.48
N PRO A 169 -2.77 -23.88 -16.47
CA PRO A 169 -2.29 -24.00 -15.12
C PRO A 169 -1.28 -25.15 -15.00
N LEU A 170 -0.26 -24.96 -14.18
CA LEU A 170 0.51 -26.08 -13.65
C LEU A 170 -0.36 -26.83 -12.64
N VAL A 171 -0.58 -28.12 -12.88
CA VAL A 171 -1.35 -29.00 -11.99
C VAL A 171 -0.40 -29.96 -11.27
N PRO A 172 -0.38 -29.97 -9.91
CA PRO A 172 0.49 -30.86 -9.18
C PRO A 172 -0.10 -32.28 -9.07
N LYS A 173 0.76 -33.26 -8.81
CA LYS A 173 0.31 -34.61 -8.39
C LYS A 173 -0.45 -34.51 -7.06
N PRO A 174 -1.47 -35.36 -6.79
CA PRO A 174 -1.81 -36.58 -7.52
C PRO A 174 -2.61 -36.33 -8.82
N TRP A 175 -3.16 -35.13 -9.01
CA TRP A 175 -3.96 -34.79 -10.19
C TRP A 175 -3.13 -34.83 -11.48
N SER A 176 -3.82 -35.14 -12.57
CA SER A 176 -3.27 -35.07 -13.93
C SER A 176 -3.37 -33.66 -14.52
N VAL A 177 -2.62 -33.37 -15.59
CA VAL A 177 -2.48 -32.01 -16.16
C VAL A 177 -3.80 -31.29 -16.50
N ASN A 178 -4.86 -32.05 -16.82
CA ASN A 178 -6.19 -31.50 -17.16
C ASN A 178 -7.23 -31.75 -16.06
N GLU A 179 -6.79 -32.24 -14.90
CA GLU A 179 -7.64 -32.67 -13.80
C GLU A 179 -7.74 -31.58 -12.73
N TRP A 180 -8.41 -30.49 -13.09
CA TRP A 180 -8.78 -29.40 -12.20
C TRP A 180 -10.24 -29.04 -12.45
N THR A 181 -10.94 -28.59 -11.41
CA THR A 181 -12.34 -28.13 -11.48
C THR A 181 -12.41 -26.63 -11.68
N PHE A 182 -11.60 -25.90 -10.92
CA PHE A 182 -11.45 -24.45 -11.05
C PHE A 182 -9.97 -24.07 -11.18
N TRP A 183 -9.70 -23.02 -11.94
CA TRP A 183 -8.37 -22.43 -12.07
C TRP A 183 -8.46 -20.93 -11.81
N GLN A 184 -7.88 -20.50 -10.68
CA GLN A 184 -7.68 -19.09 -10.41
C GLN A 184 -6.54 -18.59 -11.29
N PHE A 185 -6.90 -17.88 -12.35
CA PHE A 185 -5.97 -17.47 -13.40
C PHE A 185 -5.47 -16.04 -13.23
N THR A 186 -6.16 -15.23 -12.40
CA THR A 186 -5.75 -13.88 -12.06
C THR A 186 -6.32 -13.45 -10.72
N ASP A 187 -5.54 -12.64 -10.01
CA ASP A 187 -5.87 -11.90 -8.79
C ASP A 187 -6.13 -10.40 -9.09
N SER A 188 -6.27 -10.07 -10.38
CA SER A 188 -6.23 -8.70 -10.91
C SER A 188 -7.42 -8.43 -11.83
N GLY A 189 -8.51 -9.18 -11.68
CA GLY A 189 -9.77 -8.90 -12.38
C GLY A 189 -10.30 -7.52 -12.02
N ASP A 190 -11.10 -6.92 -12.91
CA ASP A 190 -11.73 -5.62 -12.63
C ASP A 190 -12.85 -5.78 -11.59
N GLY A 191 -12.59 -5.41 -10.34
CA GLY A 191 -13.57 -5.60 -9.28
C GLY A 191 -14.86 -4.80 -9.50
N ASN A 192 -14.77 -3.60 -10.07
CA ASN A 192 -15.94 -2.80 -10.40
C ASN A 192 -16.83 -3.53 -11.40
N LEU A 193 -16.26 -4.20 -12.42
CA LEU A 193 -17.02 -4.99 -13.39
C LEU A 193 -17.88 -6.05 -12.71
N TYR A 194 -17.33 -6.73 -11.71
CA TYR A 194 -17.99 -7.80 -10.96
C TYR A 194 -18.79 -7.33 -9.74
N GLY A 195 -18.91 -6.02 -9.53
CA GLY A 195 -19.77 -5.45 -8.49
C GLY A 195 -19.17 -5.46 -7.09
N VAL A 196 -17.86 -5.54 -6.96
CA VAL A 196 -17.14 -5.33 -5.69
C VAL A 196 -16.55 -3.92 -5.64
N GLU A 197 -16.23 -3.44 -4.44
CA GLU A 197 -15.67 -2.10 -4.24
C GLU A 197 -14.16 -2.05 -4.40
N SER A 198 -13.48 -3.18 -4.18
CA SER A 198 -12.06 -3.32 -4.44
C SER A 198 -11.76 -3.14 -5.93
N SER A 199 -10.65 -2.46 -6.26
CA SER A 199 -10.25 -2.28 -7.67
C SER A 199 -9.83 -3.58 -8.35
N ARG A 200 -9.57 -4.63 -7.57
CA ARG A 200 -9.14 -5.95 -8.02
C ARG A 200 -10.05 -7.02 -7.43
N ILE A 201 -10.28 -8.08 -8.20
CA ILE A 201 -11.03 -9.27 -7.78
C ILE A 201 -10.35 -10.53 -8.34
N ASP A 202 -10.38 -11.60 -7.56
CA ASP A 202 -9.86 -12.89 -7.95
C ASP A 202 -10.84 -13.57 -8.92
N LEU A 203 -10.34 -14.06 -10.05
CA LEU A 203 -11.15 -14.66 -11.10
C LEU A 203 -10.71 -16.08 -11.42
N ASN A 204 -11.71 -16.93 -11.57
CA ASN A 204 -11.56 -18.35 -11.79
C ASN A 204 -12.20 -18.77 -13.10
N TYR A 205 -11.54 -19.65 -13.81
CA TYR A 205 -12.18 -20.46 -14.85
C TYR A 205 -12.73 -21.74 -14.22
N PHE A 206 -13.94 -22.11 -14.61
CA PHE A 206 -14.39 -23.49 -14.55
C PHE A 206 -13.80 -24.29 -15.72
N ASN A 207 -13.46 -25.56 -15.49
CA ASN A 207 -12.97 -26.46 -16.54
C ASN A 207 -14.13 -26.95 -17.43
N GLY A 208 -14.67 -26.04 -18.23
CA GLY A 208 -15.80 -26.29 -19.13
C GLY A 208 -16.57 -25.01 -19.44
N ASP A 209 -17.54 -25.12 -20.35
CA ASP A 209 -18.48 -24.04 -20.66
C ASP A 209 -19.67 -24.03 -19.67
N LEU A 210 -20.63 -23.14 -19.92
CA LEU A 210 -21.81 -22.97 -19.06
C LEU A 210 -22.68 -24.22 -18.97
N ASP A 211 -22.83 -24.98 -20.06
CA ASP A 211 -23.68 -26.17 -20.09
C ASP A 211 -23.00 -27.31 -19.31
N ALA A 212 -21.69 -27.49 -19.51
CA ALA A 212 -20.90 -28.41 -18.70
C ALA A 212 -20.93 -28.04 -17.21
N PHE A 213 -20.88 -26.75 -16.87
CA PHE A 213 -20.99 -26.27 -15.49
C PHE A 213 -22.34 -26.63 -14.87
N ARG A 214 -23.44 -26.33 -15.56
CA ARG A 214 -24.80 -26.65 -15.09
C ARG A 214 -24.99 -28.14 -14.92
N GLN A 215 -24.50 -28.95 -15.85
CA GLN A 215 -24.57 -30.40 -15.77
C GLN A 215 -23.75 -30.93 -14.58
N ARG A 216 -22.53 -30.41 -14.36
CA ARG A 216 -21.64 -30.86 -13.28
C ARG A 216 -22.20 -30.61 -11.88
N PHE A 217 -22.92 -29.51 -11.70
CA PHE A 217 -23.48 -29.10 -10.42
C PHE A 217 -24.99 -29.26 -10.32
N ASN A 218 -25.60 -30.04 -11.23
CA ASN A 218 -27.04 -30.33 -11.26
C ASN A 218 -27.93 -29.07 -11.17
N LEU A 219 -27.53 -27.99 -11.84
CA LEU A 219 -28.26 -26.72 -11.86
C LEU A 219 -29.38 -26.77 -12.92
N GLY A 220 -30.61 -26.39 -12.56
CA GLY A 220 -31.75 -26.36 -13.47
C GLY A 220 -31.59 -25.40 -14.66
N THR A 221 -32.44 -25.54 -15.69
CA THR A 221 -32.40 -24.75 -16.94
C THR A 221 -33.01 -23.34 -16.84
N THR A 222 -33.38 -22.86 -15.65
CA THR A 222 -34.01 -21.54 -15.50
C THR A 222 -33.00 -20.41 -15.73
N PRO A 223 -33.26 -19.47 -16.67
CA PRO A 223 -32.51 -18.23 -16.74
C PRO A 223 -32.71 -17.45 -15.44
N PRO A 224 -31.71 -16.69 -14.96
CA PRO A 224 -31.90 -15.80 -13.81
C PRO A 224 -33.07 -14.84 -14.07
N PRO A 225 -33.86 -14.47 -13.04
CA PRO A 225 -35.01 -13.58 -13.21
C PRO A 225 -34.57 -12.18 -13.71
N PRO A 226 -35.44 -11.43 -14.40
CA PRO A 226 -35.08 -10.11 -14.92
C PRO A 226 -34.82 -9.14 -13.75
N PRO A 227 -33.73 -8.34 -13.77
CA PRO A 227 -33.36 -7.48 -12.66
C PRO A 227 -34.12 -6.15 -12.74
N GLY A 228 -35.01 -5.88 -11.79
CA GLY A 228 -35.51 -4.52 -11.50
C GLY A 228 -36.12 -3.74 -12.67
N PRO A 229 -36.35 -2.42 -12.52
CA PRO A 229 -36.86 -1.59 -13.61
C PRO A 229 -35.84 -1.51 -14.75
N VAL A 230 -36.28 -1.86 -15.95
CA VAL A 230 -35.50 -1.77 -17.19
C VAL A 230 -35.31 -0.31 -17.58
N TRP A 231 -34.13 0.12 -18.02
CA TRP A 231 -33.93 1.47 -18.55
C TRP A 231 -33.55 1.42 -20.02
N TYR A 232 -34.00 2.43 -20.78
CA TYR A 232 -33.76 2.55 -22.22
C TYR A 232 -33.10 3.88 -22.56
N LYS A 233 -32.07 3.83 -23.42
CA LYS A 233 -31.45 4.97 -24.09
C LYS A 233 -31.99 5.06 -25.52
N VAL A 234 -32.44 6.24 -25.95
CA VAL A 234 -33.03 6.47 -27.27
C VAL A 234 -31.95 6.55 -28.34
N THR A 235 -32.07 5.79 -29.43
CA THR A 235 -31.07 5.76 -30.52
C THR A 235 -31.45 6.61 -31.73
N ALA A 236 -32.74 6.93 -31.91
CA ALA A 236 -33.23 7.78 -32.99
C ALA A 236 -33.07 9.28 -32.66
N THR A 237 -32.85 10.12 -33.69
CA THR A 237 -32.78 11.59 -33.55
C THR A 237 -34.05 12.19 -32.93
N ALA A 238 -35.20 11.61 -33.24
CA ALA A 238 -36.49 11.93 -32.65
C ALA A 238 -37.35 10.65 -32.61
N LEU A 239 -37.92 10.33 -31.44
CA LEU A 239 -38.75 9.16 -31.22
C LEU A 239 -40.10 9.56 -30.62
N ASN A 240 -41.18 9.27 -31.33
CA ASN A 240 -42.54 9.54 -30.86
C ASN A 240 -42.91 8.65 -29.66
N VAL A 241 -43.48 9.27 -28.63
CA VAL A 241 -44.17 8.61 -27.53
C VAL A 241 -45.66 8.66 -27.83
N ARG A 242 -46.33 7.51 -27.84
CA ARG A 242 -47.73 7.36 -28.25
C ARG A 242 -48.63 6.92 -27.11
N SER A 243 -49.93 7.16 -27.24
CA SER A 243 -50.93 6.74 -26.23
C SER A 243 -51.11 5.21 -26.14
N GLY A 244 -50.70 4.46 -27.17
CA GLY A 244 -50.73 3.00 -27.21
C GLY A 244 -49.63 2.39 -28.10
N PRO A 245 -49.41 1.06 -28.03
CA PRO A 245 -48.33 0.37 -28.75
C PRO A 245 -48.71 0.18 -30.23
N GLY A 246 -48.29 1.12 -31.08
CA GLY A 246 -48.52 1.06 -32.51
C GLY A 246 -48.44 2.43 -33.18
N THR A 247 -48.18 2.47 -34.48
CA THR A 247 -48.08 3.74 -35.24
C THR A 247 -49.42 4.42 -35.48
N THR A 248 -50.54 3.73 -35.26
CA THR A 248 -51.92 4.23 -35.37
C THR A 248 -52.40 5.01 -34.14
N PHE A 249 -51.71 4.90 -33.01
CA PHE A 249 -52.04 5.64 -31.79
C PHE A 249 -51.53 7.08 -31.83
N GLY A 250 -52.29 8.01 -31.24
CA GLY A 250 -51.93 9.43 -31.18
C GLY A 250 -50.61 9.68 -30.47
N VAL A 251 -49.83 10.65 -30.96
CA VAL A 251 -48.56 11.07 -30.36
C VAL A 251 -48.84 11.95 -29.14
N VAL A 252 -48.29 11.59 -27.99
CA VAL A 252 -48.46 12.27 -26.70
C VAL A 252 -47.16 12.94 -26.22
N GLY A 253 -46.03 12.68 -26.90
CA GLY A 253 -44.76 13.34 -26.62
C GLY A 253 -43.64 12.88 -27.54
N LEU A 254 -42.44 13.39 -27.28
CA LEU A 254 -41.26 13.12 -28.10
C LEU A 254 -40.02 12.93 -27.21
N LEU A 255 -39.20 11.94 -27.54
CA LEU A 255 -37.86 11.72 -26.97
C LEU A 255 -36.79 12.05 -28.03
N LYS A 256 -35.68 12.65 -27.60
CA LYS A 256 -34.51 12.91 -28.45
C LYS A 256 -33.47 11.80 -28.32
N LYS A 257 -32.53 11.75 -29.28
CA LYS A 257 -31.38 10.84 -29.21
C LYS A 257 -30.62 11.01 -27.90
N ASP A 258 -30.16 9.89 -27.35
CA ASP A 258 -29.42 9.76 -26.10
C ASP A 258 -30.22 10.04 -24.82
N GLU A 259 -31.51 10.42 -24.90
CA GLU A 259 -32.38 10.50 -23.72
C GLU A 259 -32.54 9.12 -23.06
N VAL A 260 -32.49 9.09 -21.73
CA VAL A 260 -32.68 7.87 -20.92
C VAL A 260 -34.07 7.91 -20.28
N VAL A 261 -34.82 6.83 -20.46
CA VAL A 261 -36.19 6.67 -19.95
C VAL A 261 -36.37 5.33 -19.26
N LYS A 262 -37.24 5.30 -18.25
CA LYS A 262 -37.56 4.08 -17.50
C LYS A 262 -38.56 3.24 -18.29
N GLY A 263 -38.23 1.97 -18.53
CA GLY A 263 -39.13 0.97 -19.09
C GLY A 263 -40.09 0.43 -18.03
N LEU A 264 -41.38 0.48 -18.32
CA LEU A 264 -42.46 0.06 -17.41
C LEU A 264 -43.14 -1.24 -17.86
N ALA A 265 -43.28 -1.46 -19.17
CA ALA A 265 -43.94 -2.64 -19.74
C ALA A 265 -43.48 -2.88 -21.18
N THR A 266 -43.80 -4.05 -21.74
CA THR A 266 -43.58 -4.41 -23.14
C THR A 266 -44.93 -4.83 -23.77
N SER A 267 -45.14 -4.53 -25.04
CA SER A 267 -46.33 -4.96 -25.78
C SER A 267 -46.35 -6.48 -25.96
N ALA A 268 -47.53 -7.06 -26.21
CA ALA A 268 -47.68 -8.51 -26.36
C ALA A 268 -46.83 -9.11 -27.49
N ASP A 269 -46.58 -8.34 -28.55
CA ASP A 269 -45.73 -8.71 -29.69
C ASP A 269 -44.23 -8.43 -29.48
N GLY A 270 -43.85 -7.86 -28.33
CA GLY A 270 -42.48 -7.50 -28.02
C GLY A 270 -41.93 -6.28 -28.76
N GLY A 271 -42.68 -5.66 -29.67
CA GLY A 271 -42.20 -4.60 -30.56
C GLY A 271 -42.16 -3.20 -29.94
N TRP A 272 -42.88 -2.97 -28.84
CA TRP A 272 -43.03 -1.67 -28.19
C TRP A 272 -42.72 -1.74 -26.70
N ALA A 273 -42.18 -0.66 -26.15
CA ALA A 273 -41.96 -0.47 -24.72
C ALA A 273 -42.83 0.67 -24.21
N GLN A 274 -43.47 0.47 -23.06
CA GLN A 274 -44.06 1.56 -22.30
C GLN A 274 -42.96 2.23 -21.47
N ILE A 275 -42.81 3.55 -21.60
CA ILE A 275 -41.73 4.31 -20.99
C ILE A 275 -42.25 5.37 -20.02
N LEU A 276 -41.37 5.84 -19.14
CA LEU A 276 -41.53 7.02 -18.30
C LEU A 276 -40.27 7.87 -18.38
N ARG A 277 -40.41 9.13 -18.81
CA ARG A 277 -39.38 10.16 -18.67
C ARG A 277 -39.65 10.92 -17.37
N GLU A 278 -38.77 10.77 -16.40
CA GLU A 278 -39.01 11.25 -15.03
C GLU A 278 -38.91 12.77 -14.91
N SER A 279 -38.18 13.46 -15.81
CA SER A 279 -38.00 14.92 -15.76
C SER A 279 -39.29 15.72 -15.94
N ASP A 280 -40.27 15.17 -16.65
CA ASP A 280 -41.56 15.81 -16.93
C ASP A 280 -42.76 14.85 -16.79
N ASN A 281 -42.54 13.66 -16.23
CA ASN A 281 -43.54 12.59 -16.10
C ASN A 281 -44.20 12.16 -17.43
N LEU A 282 -43.53 12.35 -18.58
CA LEU A 282 -44.04 11.88 -19.86
C LEU A 282 -44.11 10.35 -19.87
N LYS A 283 -45.33 9.79 -19.98
CA LYS A 283 -45.60 8.35 -20.01
C LYS A 283 -46.35 7.95 -21.28
N GLY A 284 -45.90 6.89 -21.95
CA GLY A 284 -46.54 6.37 -23.15
C GLY A 284 -45.71 5.26 -23.81
N TRP A 285 -46.01 4.94 -25.07
CA TRP A 285 -45.42 3.81 -25.79
C TRP A 285 -44.49 4.27 -26.92
N SER A 286 -43.31 3.66 -27.01
CA SER A 286 -42.32 3.90 -28.06
C SER A 286 -41.82 2.58 -28.65
N SER A 287 -41.43 2.58 -29.93
CA SER A 287 -40.92 1.38 -30.59
C SER A 287 -39.57 0.95 -30.01
N LYS A 288 -39.44 -0.34 -29.66
CA LYS A 288 -38.20 -0.89 -29.10
C LYS A 288 -37.04 -0.90 -30.08
N GLN A 289 -37.30 -0.84 -31.38
CA GLN A 289 -36.25 -0.75 -32.41
C GLN A 289 -35.34 0.48 -32.21
N TYR A 290 -35.85 1.53 -31.57
CA TYR A 290 -35.13 2.77 -31.31
C TYR A 290 -34.75 2.96 -29.84
N LEU A 291 -34.80 1.88 -29.05
CA LEU A 291 -34.50 1.87 -27.62
C LEU A 291 -33.41 0.83 -27.35
N MET A 292 -32.30 1.27 -26.78
CA MET A 292 -31.20 0.42 -26.36
C MET A 292 -31.25 0.26 -24.83
N LEU A 293 -31.07 -0.94 -24.30
CA LEU A 293 -31.00 -1.14 -22.85
C LEU A 293 -29.85 -0.33 -22.24
N THR A 294 -30.09 0.27 -21.07
CA THR A 294 -29.11 1.09 -20.34
C THR A 294 -29.34 1.01 -18.83
N THR A 295 -28.55 1.72 -18.04
CA THR A 295 -28.69 1.82 -16.57
C THR A 295 -29.52 3.05 -16.18
N PRO A 296 -30.01 3.17 -14.91
CA PRO A 296 -30.71 4.38 -14.46
C PRO A 296 -29.88 5.66 -14.70
N PRO A 297 -30.51 6.81 -14.97
CA PRO A 297 -29.79 8.07 -15.11
C PRO A 297 -29.08 8.39 -13.79
N THR A 298 -27.75 8.44 -13.82
CA THR A 298 -26.94 8.89 -12.69
C THR A 298 -26.98 10.43 -12.65
N THR A 299 -27.13 11.02 -11.45
CA THR A 299 -26.74 12.43 -11.24
C THR A 299 -25.30 12.59 -11.72
N PRO A 300 -24.98 13.60 -12.56
CA PRO A 300 -23.76 13.53 -13.38
C PRO A 300 -22.50 13.63 -12.49
N PRO A 301 -21.63 12.61 -12.48
CA PRO A 301 -20.25 12.73 -12.04
C PRO A 301 -19.37 13.18 -13.22
N PRO A 302 -18.12 13.62 -12.97
CA PRO A 302 -17.26 14.23 -13.98
C PRO A 302 -16.95 13.24 -15.13
N PRO A 303 -16.55 13.74 -16.32
CA PRO A 303 -16.35 12.89 -17.49
C PRO A 303 -15.27 11.83 -17.21
N PRO A 304 -15.40 10.63 -17.83
CA PRO A 304 -14.49 9.51 -17.59
C PRO A 304 -13.05 9.89 -18.02
N PRO A 305 -12.02 9.40 -17.33
CA PRO A 305 -10.66 9.57 -17.81
C PRO A 305 -10.52 8.79 -19.14
N PRO A 306 -9.79 9.35 -20.13
CA PRO A 306 -9.40 8.58 -21.31
C PRO A 306 -8.55 7.38 -20.85
N THR A 307 -8.48 6.31 -21.65
CA THR A 307 -7.50 5.24 -21.44
C THR A 307 -6.12 5.86 -21.27
N GLU A 308 -5.62 5.90 -20.03
CA GLU A 308 -4.53 6.78 -19.64
C GLU A 308 -3.21 6.21 -20.17
N GLU A 309 -2.73 6.76 -21.29
CA GLU A 309 -1.38 6.47 -21.74
C GLU A 309 -0.39 7.34 -20.96
N TRP A 310 0.45 6.68 -20.17
CA TRP A 310 1.45 7.31 -19.32
C TRP A 310 2.79 7.43 -20.03
N PHE A 311 3.43 8.58 -19.86
CA PHE A 311 4.72 8.87 -20.47
C PHE A 311 5.70 9.42 -19.44
N LYS A 312 6.93 8.92 -19.50
CA LYS A 312 8.09 9.40 -18.75
C LYS A 312 8.90 10.37 -19.60
N VAL A 313 9.25 11.53 -19.05
CA VAL A 313 10.02 12.58 -19.74
C VAL A 313 11.49 12.18 -19.88
N THR A 314 12.10 12.30 -21.05
CA THR A 314 13.50 11.94 -21.31
C THR A 314 14.47 13.12 -21.33
N ALA A 315 13.96 14.35 -21.51
CA ALA A 315 14.76 15.59 -21.52
C ALA A 315 15.05 16.09 -20.09
N SER A 316 16.22 16.72 -19.89
CA SER A 316 16.56 17.32 -18.59
C SER A 316 15.58 18.40 -18.16
N ALA A 317 15.07 19.20 -19.10
CA ALA A 317 13.95 20.11 -18.93
C ALA A 317 13.18 20.24 -20.26
N LEU A 318 11.85 20.20 -20.21
CA LEU A 318 10.96 20.21 -21.36
C LEU A 318 9.86 21.27 -21.16
N ASN A 319 9.71 22.17 -22.12
CA ASN A 319 8.67 23.21 -22.06
C ASN A 319 7.26 22.62 -22.23
N VAL A 320 6.34 23.05 -21.38
CA VAL A 320 4.89 22.89 -21.51
C VAL A 320 4.33 24.21 -22.02
N ARG A 321 3.60 24.17 -23.13
CA ARG A 321 3.14 25.37 -23.85
C ARG A 321 1.62 25.43 -23.93
N GLU A 322 1.08 26.62 -24.17
CA GLU A 322 -0.36 26.83 -24.34
C GLU A 322 -0.94 26.09 -25.56
N GLY A 323 -0.11 25.90 -26.60
CA GLY A 323 -0.49 25.21 -27.84
C GLY A 323 0.64 24.33 -28.40
N PRO A 324 0.33 23.46 -29.38
CA PRO A 324 1.29 22.52 -29.97
C PRO A 324 2.23 23.24 -30.95
N GLY A 325 3.37 23.72 -30.46
CA GLY A 325 4.37 24.42 -31.27
C GLY A 325 5.31 25.31 -30.46
N THR A 326 6.50 25.56 -30.97
CA THR A 326 7.51 26.39 -30.27
C THR A 326 7.17 27.88 -30.25
N GLN A 327 6.24 28.32 -31.09
CA GLN A 327 5.70 29.69 -31.14
C GLN A 327 4.76 30.02 -29.99
N PHE A 328 4.17 29.02 -29.32
CA PHE A 328 3.26 29.24 -28.20
C PHE A 328 4.03 29.56 -26.91
N GLN A 329 3.47 30.40 -26.03
CA GLN A 329 4.10 30.75 -24.76
C GLN A 329 4.32 29.51 -23.89
N SER A 330 5.45 29.49 -23.17
CA SER A 330 5.74 28.44 -22.18
C SER A 330 5.01 28.77 -20.88
N ILE A 331 4.20 27.83 -20.41
CA ILE A 331 3.38 27.92 -19.19
C ILE A 331 3.89 27.01 -18.07
N GLY A 332 4.96 26.25 -18.32
CA GLY A 332 5.57 25.39 -17.34
C GLY A 332 6.73 24.57 -17.91
N LEU A 333 7.38 23.81 -17.03
CA LEU A 333 8.43 22.87 -17.38
C LEU A 333 8.10 21.49 -16.82
N LEU A 334 8.43 20.45 -17.59
CA LEU A 334 8.59 19.08 -17.13
C LEU A 334 10.09 18.74 -17.04
N TYR A 335 10.45 17.79 -16.19
CA TYR A 335 11.85 17.39 -15.98
C TYR A 335 12.05 15.90 -16.23
N ARG A 336 13.30 15.48 -16.48
CA ARG A 336 13.63 14.07 -16.77
C ARG A 336 13.06 13.14 -15.71
N ASN A 337 12.47 12.03 -16.16
CA ASN A 337 11.75 11.01 -15.41
C ASN A 337 10.40 11.43 -14.81
N GLU A 338 9.95 12.68 -14.97
CA GLU A 338 8.56 13.02 -14.63
C GLU A 338 7.60 12.17 -15.45
N VAL A 339 6.59 11.61 -14.78
CA VAL A 339 5.54 10.82 -15.40
C VAL A 339 4.30 11.69 -15.56
N VAL A 340 3.80 11.78 -16.79
CA VAL A 340 2.62 12.57 -17.16
C VAL A 340 1.64 11.72 -17.93
N GLN A 341 0.37 12.05 -17.78
CA GLN A 341 -0.71 11.44 -18.56
C GLN A 341 -0.80 12.15 -19.91
N ARG A 342 -0.87 11.41 -21.02
CA ARG A 342 -1.25 11.99 -22.31
C ARG A 342 -2.76 12.14 -22.37
N LEU A 343 -3.21 13.38 -22.53
CA LEU A 343 -4.62 13.74 -22.71
C LEU A 343 -5.02 13.79 -24.19
N ALA A 344 -4.12 14.23 -25.07
CA ALA A 344 -4.36 14.31 -26.52
C ALA A 344 -3.04 14.33 -27.31
N THR A 345 -3.15 14.18 -28.63
CA THR A 345 -2.06 14.34 -29.60
C THR A 345 -2.47 15.42 -30.61
N SER A 346 -1.52 16.22 -31.08
CA SER A 346 -1.78 17.27 -32.09
C SER A 346 -2.10 16.66 -33.45
N ASP A 347 -2.73 17.43 -34.34
CA ASP A 347 -3.14 16.97 -35.68
C ASP A 347 -1.97 16.44 -36.51
N ASP A 348 -0.77 16.99 -36.32
CA ASP A 348 0.47 16.56 -36.99
C ASP A 348 1.19 15.40 -36.28
N GLY A 349 0.70 14.95 -35.13
CA GLY A 349 1.27 13.85 -34.35
C GLY A 349 2.52 14.18 -33.53
N ASN A 350 3.04 15.41 -33.60
CA ASN A 350 4.36 15.78 -33.06
C ASN A 350 4.32 16.30 -31.62
N TRP A 351 3.14 16.65 -31.10
CA TRP A 351 2.97 17.20 -29.76
C TRP A 351 1.96 16.40 -28.96
N TYR A 352 2.26 16.19 -27.69
CA TYR A 352 1.34 15.64 -26.72
C TYR A 352 0.77 16.74 -25.84
N ARG A 353 -0.56 16.76 -25.72
CA ARG A 353 -1.21 17.47 -24.62
C ARG A 353 -1.13 16.56 -23.41
N ILE A 354 -0.47 17.01 -22.37
CA ILE A 354 -0.21 16.22 -21.17
C ILE A 354 -0.93 16.78 -19.96
N LYS A 355 -1.05 15.96 -18.92
CA LYS A 355 -1.44 16.36 -17.57
C LYS A 355 -0.45 15.81 -16.57
N ARG A 356 0.05 16.68 -15.71
CA ARG A 356 0.87 16.30 -14.57
C ARG A 356 0.00 16.09 -13.34
N ASN A 357 0.09 14.92 -12.71
CA ASN A 357 -0.90 14.50 -11.71
C ASN A 357 -0.89 15.30 -10.41
N TYR A 358 0.28 15.74 -9.94
CA TYR A 358 0.41 16.29 -8.60
C TYR A 358 -0.03 17.75 -8.47
N ASP A 359 -0.02 18.52 -9.55
CA ASP A 359 -0.43 19.93 -9.58
C ASP A 359 -1.48 20.25 -10.67
N GLY A 360 -1.79 19.27 -11.53
CA GLY A 360 -2.75 19.42 -12.61
C GLY A 360 -2.23 20.23 -13.81
N LEU A 361 -0.92 20.53 -13.90
CA LEU A 361 -0.36 21.28 -15.03
C LEU A 361 -0.74 20.59 -16.34
N THR A 362 -1.46 21.31 -17.20
CA THR A 362 -2.00 20.79 -18.45
C THR A 362 -1.60 21.70 -19.60
N GLY A 363 -0.93 21.14 -20.62
CA GLY A 363 -0.46 21.89 -21.79
C GLY A 363 0.25 20.99 -22.79
N TRP A 364 0.91 21.59 -23.78
CA TRP A 364 1.49 20.87 -24.91
C TRP A 364 3.02 20.80 -24.83
N SER A 365 3.58 19.62 -25.08
CA SER A 365 5.03 19.39 -25.15
C SER A 365 5.38 18.48 -26.32
N SER A 366 6.60 18.61 -26.86
CA SER A 366 7.05 17.79 -28.00
C SER A 366 7.08 16.30 -27.61
N LYS A 367 6.53 15.47 -28.49
CA LYS A 367 6.46 14.01 -28.36
C LYS A 367 7.83 13.36 -28.23
N ASP A 368 8.86 13.91 -28.87
CA ASP A 368 10.21 13.32 -28.95
C ASP A 368 10.88 13.10 -27.58
N PHE A 369 10.36 13.76 -26.55
CA PHE A 369 10.91 13.73 -25.20
C PHE A 369 10.08 12.88 -24.24
N PHE A 370 9.25 11.96 -24.75
CA PHE A 370 8.40 11.07 -23.97
C PHE A 370 8.63 9.59 -24.31
N GLU A 371 8.81 8.77 -23.28
CA GLU A 371 8.85 7.30 -23.36
C GLU A 371 7.60 6.71 -22.69
N PRO A 372 6.91 5.73 -23.30
CA PRO A 372 5.82 5.02 -22.64
C PRO A 372 6.27 4.42 -21.29
N THR A 373 5.42 4.52 -20.27
CA THR A 373 5.70 3.97 -18.93
C THR A 373 4.41 3.45 -18.28
N ALA A 374 4.54 2.71 -17.17
CA ALA A 374 3.40 2.29 -16.39
C ALA A 374 2.85 3.47 -15.55
N ALA A 375 1.60 3.38 -15.11
CA ALA A 375 1.07 4.33 -14.13
C ALA A 375 1.96 4.35 -12.87
N PRO A 376 2.27 5.53 -12.32
CA PRO A 376 3.01 5.60 -11.05
C PRO A 376 2.20 4.93 -9.94
N PRO A 377 2.85 4.26 -8.96
CA PRO A 377 2.13 3.59 -7.88
C PRO A 377 1.25 4.58 -7.10
N PRO A 378 0.05 4.17 -6.65
CA PRO A 378 -0.82 5.04 -5.89
C PRO A 378 -0.15 5.44 -4.58
N VAL A 379 -0.06 6.74 -4.36
CA VAL A 379 0.43 7.32 -3.12
C VAL A 379 -0.56 6.96 -2.00
N SER A 380 -0.13 6.22 -0.97
CA SER A 380 -1.00 5.82 0.13
C SER A 380 -1.72 7.03 0.75
N GLU A 381 -3.05 6.95 0.87
CA GLU A 381 -3.83 8.02 1.47
C GLU A 381 -3.47 8.21 2.95
N GLU A 382 -3.08 9.43 3.32
CA GLU A 382 -2.85 9.79 4.72
C GLU A 382 -4.20 9.77 5.46
N LYS A 383 -4.38 8.78 6.34
CA LYS A 383 -5.64 8.49 7.06
C LYS A 383 -6.11 9.62 7.98
N TYR A 384 -5.19 10.45 8.50
CA TYR A 384 -5.47 11.39 9.59
C TYR A 384 -5.24 12.85 9.20
N GLU A 385 -6.08 13.73 9.73
CA GLU A 385 -5.92 15.19 9.65
C GLU A 385 -4.78 15.67 10.56
N TRP A 386 -4.03 16.67 10.12
CA TRP A 386 -3.00 17.32 10.90
C TRP A 386 -3.44 18.70 11.37
N PHE A 387 -2.99 19.09 12.56
CA PHE A 387 -3.33 20.37 13.18
C PHE A 387 -2.07 21.09 13.65
N GLN A 388 -2.01 22.38 13.40
CA GLN A 388 -0.99 23.29 13.89
C GLN A 388 -1.47 24.02 15.15
N VAL A 389 -0.62 24.05 16.17
CA VAL A 389 -0.88 24.75 17.44
C VAL A 389 -0.74 26.26 17.22
N THR A 390 -1.75 27.02 17.64
CA THR A 390 -1.78 28.49 17.52
C THR A 390 -1.47 29.22 18.83
N ALA A 391 -1.56 28.52 19.98
CA ALA A 391 -1.24 29.08 21.29
C ALA A 391 0.26 29.02 21.61
N THR A 392 0.77 29.95 22.41
CA THR A 392 2.15 29.92 22.93
C THR A 392 2.44 28.61 23.68
N THR A 393 1.48 28.17 24.49
CA THR A 393 1.51 26.90 25.21
C THR A 393 0.11 26.32 25.25
N LEU A 394 -0.04 25.06 24.86
CA LEU A 394 -1.30 24.33 24.82
C LEU A 394 -1.17 23.06 25.67
N ASN A 395 -1.93 22.97 26.76
CA ASN A 395 -1.91 21.78 27.62
C ASN A 395 -2.47 20.54 26.90
N VAL A 396 -1.77 19.42 27.05
CA VAL A 396 -2.24 18.09 26.65
C VAL A 396 -2.67 17.35 27.92
N ARG A 397 -3.86 16.76 27.90
CA ARG A 397 -4.54 16.21 29.08
C ARG A 397 -4.93 14.74 28.90
N GLU A 398 -5.21 14.06 30.01
CA GLU A 398 -5.65 12.64 30.02
C GLU A 398 -7.03 12.45 29.37
N GLY A 399 -7.89 13.46 29.41
CA GLY A 399 -9.24 13.43 28.86
C GLY A 399 -9.72 14.77 28.29
N PRO A 400 -10.86 14.78 27.58
CA PRO A 400 -11.41 15.95 26.92
C PRO A 400 -12.09 16.91 27.93
N GLY A 401 -11.30 17.77 28.58
CA GLY A 401 -11.81 18.74 29.55
C GLY A 401 -10.72 19.44 30.35
N THR A 402 -10.99 20.64 30.87
CA THR A 402 -10.02 21.40 31.69
C THR A 402 -9.83 20.82 33.10
N ASN A 403 -10.77 19.99 33.55
CA ASN A 403 -10.75 19.23 34.80
C ASN A 403 -9.80 18.02 34.78
N PHE A 404 -9.44 17.50 33.59
CA PHE A 404 -8.47 16.41 33.48
C PHE A 404 -7.05 16.88 33.74
N LYS A 405 -6.23 16.01 34.33
CA LYS A 405 -4.82 16.28 34.61
C LYS A 405 -4.06 16.61 33.32
N ALA A 406 -3.22 17.65 33.37
CA ALA A 406 -2.27 17.94 32.31
C ALA A 406 -1.09 16.96 32.39
N ILE A 407 -0.81 16.30 31.27
CA ILE A 407 0.25 15.29 31.12
C ILE A 407 1.40 15.77 30.22
N GLY A 408 1.24 16.94 29.61
CA GLY A 408 2.25 17.59 28.81
C GLY A 408 1.73 18.90 28.23
N TYR A 409 2.50 19.48 27.32
CA TYR A 409 2.09 20.65 26.57
C TYR A 409 2.70 20.64 25.17
N LEU A 410 2.04 21.35 24.27
CA LEU A 410 2.54 21.72 22.94
C LEU A 410 2.87 23.21 22.92
N THR A 411 3.73 23.61 22.00
CA THR A 411 4.11 25.02 21.80
C THR A 411 3.67 25.52 20.43
N ASN A 412 3.61 26.85 20.29
CA ASN A 412 3.20 27.49 19.03
C ASN A 412 3.93 26.90 17.81
N SER A 413 3.19 26.70 16.73
CA SER A 413 3.62 26.16 15.44
C SER A 413 3.93 24.66 15.40
N GLU A 414 3.89 23.94 16.54
CA GLU A 414 3.96 22.49 16.51
C GLU A 414 2.78 21.91 15.74
N THR A 415 3.01 20.80 15.05
CA THR A 415 2.02 20.12 14.21
C THR A 415 1.81 18.70 14.71
N VAL A 416 0.56 18.33 14.99
CA VAL A 416 0.19 17.03 15.55
C VAL A 416 -0.90 16.37 14.74
N MET A 417 -0.91 15.05 14.74
CA MET A 417 -1.94 14.25 14.08
C MET A 417 -3.18 14.15 14.97
N GLN A 418 -4.38 14.25 14.40
CA GLN A 418 -5.63 13.97 15.13
C GLN A 418 -6.01 12.50 15.00
N LEU A 419 -6.22 11.84 16.13
CA LEU A 419 -6.77 10.49 16.22
C LEU A 419 -8.29 10.50 16.25
N GLU A 420 -8.87 11.35 17.10
CA GLU A 420 -10.32 11.50 17.29
C GLU A 420 -10.64 12.91 17.84
N ALA A 421 -11.92 13.27 17.86
CA ALA A 421 -12.40 14.53 18.43
C ALA A 421 -13.74 14.31 19.13
N THR A 422 -14.07 15.16 20.10
CA THR A 422 -15.43 15.24 20.64
C THR A 422 -16.40 15.66 19.54
N ALA A 423 -17.69 15.29 19.66
CA ALA A 423 -18.70 15.55 18.64
C ALA A 423 -18.83 17.04 18.26
N ASP A 424 -18.58 17.94 19.22
CA ASP A 424 -18.57 19.40 19.05
C ASP A 424 -17.23 19.94 18.53
N GLY A 425 -16.21 19.10 18.38
CA GLY A 425 -14.84 19.49 18.01
C GLY A 425 -14.10 20.31 19.08
N GLY A 426 -14.68 20.50 20.26
CA GLY A 426 -14.12 21.30 21.36
C GLY A 426 -12.81 20.72 21.92
N TRP A 427 -12.64 19.40 21.84
CA TRP A 427 -11.44 18.67 22.23
C TRP A 427 -11.01 17.69 21.14
N ARG A 428 -9.70 17.60 20.91
CA ARG A 428 -9.09 16.70 19.92
C ARG A 428 -8.08 15.82 20.63
N ARG A 429 -8.14 14.50 20.40
CA ARG A 429 -7.09 13.58 20.82
C ARG A 429 -6.00 13.58 19.77
N ILE A 430 -4.80 13.95 20.18
CA ILE A 430 -3.67 14.15 19.28
C ILE A 430 -2.62 13.05 19.45
N GLN A 431 -1.75 12.90 18.46
CA GLN A 431 -0.57 12.04 18.50
C GLN A 431 0.66 12.75 17.90
N LYS A 432 1.79 12.64 18.60
CA LYS A 432 3.14 13.02 18.13
C LYS A 432 3.88 11.82 17.53
N VAL A 433 4.99 12.06 16.82
CA VAL A 433 5.78 10.98 16.19
C VAL A 433 6.50 10.07 17.18
N ASP A 434 6.71 10.54 18.41
CA ASP A 434 7.20 9.75 19.55
C ASP A 434 6.09 8.87 20.18
N GLY A 435 4.88 8.87 19.61
CA GLY A 435 3.74 8.12 20.12
C GLY A 435 3.04 8.76 21.32
N PHE A 436 3.47 9.94 21.78
CA PHE A 436 2.77 10.68 22.84
C PHE A 436 1.35 11.01 22.38
N THR A 437 0.36 10.62 23.20
CA THR A 437 -1.06 10.90 22.94
C THR A 437 -1.72 11.59 24.11
N GLY A 438 -2.77 12.36 23.81
CA GLY A 438 -3.62 12.99 24.82
C GLY A 438 -4.58 13.98 24.20
N TRP A 439 -5.39 14.63 25.02
CA TRP A 439 -6.45 15.55 24.60
C TRP A 439 -6.01 17.00 24.70
N SER A 440 -6.28 17.79 23.66
CA SER A 440 -6.02 19.23 23.62
C SER A 440 -7.26 19.98 23.15
N SER A 441 -7.41 21.24 23.59
CA SER A 441 -8.56 22.05 23.19
C SER A 441 -8.48 22.38 21.69
N GLY A 442 -9.56 22.09 20.96
CA GLY A 442 -9.67 22.29 19.52
C GLY A 442 -9.57 23.77 19.10
N GLN A 443 -9.90 24.71 20.00
CA GLN A 443 -9.85 26.16 19.73
C GLN A 443 -8.43 26.66 19.42
N PHE A 444 -7.38 25.94 19.87
CA PHE A 444 -5.98 26.29 19.66
C PHE A 444 -5.30 25.39 18.63
N LEU A 445 -6.08 24.64 17.86
CA LEU A 445 -5.62 23.70 16.84
C LEU A 445 -6.20 24.10 15.48
N LYS A 446 -5.36 24.66 14.61
CA LYS A 446 -5.70 25.02 13.23
C LYS A 446 -5.49 23.81 12.32
N ASN A 447 -6.54 23.36 11.63
CA ASN A 447 -6.41 22.29 10.64
C ASN A 447 -5.45 22.70 9.51
N VAL A 448 -4.48 21.85 9.16
CA VAL A 448 -3.52 22.03 8.07
C VAL A 448 -3.61 20.92 7.00
N GLY A 449 -4.70 20.16 7.01
CA GLY A 449 -5.03 19.09 6.07
C GLY A 449 -4.38 17.76 6.41
N LYS A 450 -4.65 16.74 5.58
CA LYS A 450 -4.09 15.38 5.72
C LYS A 450 -2.62 15.28 5.34
N THR A 451 -2.16 16.14 4.44
CA THR A 451 -0.80 16.09 3.85
C THR A 451 -0.06 17.42 4.03
N PRO A 452 0.16 17.91 5.27
CA PRO A 452 0.85 19.18 5.44
C PRO A 452 2.26 19.10 4.85
N ALA A 453 2.63 20.13 4.07
CA ALA A 453 3.94 20.23 3.43
C ALA A 453 5.09 20.21 4.46
N THR A 454 4.82 20.69 5.67
CA THR A 454 5.75 20.62 6.81
C THR A 454 5.00 20.27 8.08
N ALA A 455 5.58 19.39 8.89
CA ALA A 455 5.19 19.19 10.28
C ALA A 455 6.40 19.41 11.18
N MET A 456 6.22 20.07 12.32
CA MET A 456 7.29 20.34 13.29
C MET A 456 6.86 19.90 14.69
N GLN A 457 7.74 19.23 15.43
CA GLN A 457 7.47 18.81 16.80
C GLN A 457 8.73 18.91 17.66
N LYS A 458 8.63 19.44 18.88
CA LYS A 458 9.70 19.33 19.88
C LYS A 458 9.54 18.00 20.60
N LEU A 459 10.49 17.10 20.40
CA LEU A 459 10.43 15.75 20.96
C LEU A 459 11.08 15.71 22.35
N PHE A 460 12.23 16.37 22.48
CA PHE A 460 12.99 16.45 23.72
C PHE A 460 13.52 17.87 23.90
N LYS A 461 14.01 18.18 25.10
CA LYS A 461 14.68 19.46 25.37
C LYS A 461 15.87 19.62 24.41
N GLY A 462 15.86 20.69 23.61
CA GLY A 462 16.88 20.96 22.61
C GLY A 462 16.79 20.11 21.33
N VAL A 463 15.73 19.32 21.12
CA VAL A 463 15.56 18.48 19.93
C VAL A 463 14.24 18.77 19.23
N THR A 464 14.35 19.26 18.00
CA THR A 464 13.19 19.55 17.14
C THR A 464 13.17 18.59 15.95
N TYR A 465 12.05 17.92 15.77
CA TYR A 465 11.74 17.10 14.61
C TYR A 465 11.02 17.92 13.53
N PHE A 466 11.37 17.67 12.28
CA PHE A 466 10.70 18.18 11.10
C PHE A 466 10.37 17.04 10.15
N ARG A 467 9.12 16.99 9.66
CA ARG A 467 8.75 16.28 8.44
C ARG A 467 8.56 17.31 7.34
N LYS A 468 9.11 17.08 6.16
CA LYS A 468 8.85 17.90 4.98
C LYS A 468 8.44 17.01 3.82
N ILE A 469 7.32 17.37 3.20
CA ILE A 469 6.82 16.76 1.97
C ILE A 469 7.01 17.77 0.87
N ARG A 470 7.81 17.42 -0.13
CA ARG A 470 7.91 18.16 -1.39
C ARG A 470 7.21 17.34 -2.45
N LEU A 471 6.26 17.93 -3.18
CA LEU A 471 5.54 17.25 -4.26
C LEU A 471 6.16 17.51 -5.63
N THR A 472 6.94 18.59 -5.77
CA THR A 472 7.51 19.03 -7.04
C THR A 472 9.05 19.00 -7.00
N PRO A 473 9.75 18.39 -7.97
CA PRO A 473 9.23 17.77 -9.20
C PRO A 473 8.55 16.40 -8.97
N ARG A 474 8.65 15.85 -7.75
CA ARG A 474 8.11 14.54 -7.37
C ARG A 474 7.95 14.45 -5.85
N ARG A 475 7.22 13.43 -5.36
CA ARG A 475 7.02 13.21 -3.92
C ARG A 475 8.33 12.82 -3.25
N LEU A 476 8.84 13.71 -2.41
CA LEU A 476 9.98 13.49 -1.53
C LEU A 476 9.53 13.76 -0.09
N VAL A 477 9.64 12.75 0.76
CA VAL A 477 9.33 12.85 2.19
C VAL A 477 10.64 12.76 2.97
N SER A 478 10.97 13.83 3.70
CA SER A 478 12.16 13.90 4.52
C SER A 478 11.83 14.13 5.99
N HIS A 479 12.63 13.51 6.84
CA HIS A 479 12.59 13.55 8.29
C HIS A 479 13.89 14.16 8.77
N SER A 480 13.82 15.11 9.70
CA SER A 480 15.01 15.79 10.21
C SER A 480 14.92 16.01 11.71
N LEU A 481 16.01 15.72 12.41
CA LEU A 481 16.21 16.07 13.80
C LEU A 481 17.27 17.16 13.89
N VAL A 482 16.90 18.30 14.46
CA VAL A 482 17.79 19.42 14.74
C VAL A 482 18.05 19.46 16.24
N LEU A 483 19.29 19.21 16.63
CA LEU A 483 19.77 19.21 18.01
C LEU A 483 20.49 20.53 18.27
N ASP A 484 19.94 21.37 19.14
CA ASP A 484 20.63 22.55 19.67
C ASP A 484 21.54 22.11 20.82
N LEU A 485 22.82 21.90 20.51
CA LEU A 485 23.83 21.37 21.44
C LEU A 485 24.10 22.28 22.65
N LYS A 486 23.52 23.49 22.70
CA LYS A 486 23.57 24.39 23.85
C LYS A 486 22.28 24.40 24.69
N ALA A 487 21.17 23.89 24.16
CA ALA A 487 19.88 23.91 24.85
C ALA A 487 19.71 22.78 25.89
N ALA A 488 20.52 21.72 25.78
CA ALA A 488 20.54 20.60 26.72
C ALA A 488 21.94 19.96 26.79
N SER A 489 22.12 19.06 27.76
CA SER A 489 23.33 18.25 27.88
C SER A 489 23.17 16.97 27.07
N PHE A 490 23.93 16.84 25.99
CA PHE A 490 23.93 15.64 25.16
C PHE A 490 25.09 14.72 25.51
N GLU A 491 24.95 13.42 25.25
CA GLU A 491 26.06 12.48 25.23
C GLU A 491 25.89 11.54 24.03
N PHE A 492 26.97 11.30 23.29
CA PHE A 492 26.91 10.53 22.04
C PHE A 492 27.53 9.15 22.20
N LEU A 493 26.94 8.18 21.51
CA LEU A 493 27.40 6.80 21.46
C LEU A 493 27.47 6.33 20.00
N VAL A 494 28.67 6.02 19.52
CA VAL A 494 28.82 5.20 18.31
C VAL A 494 28.79 3.73 18.73
N THR A 495 28.26 2.83 17.89
CA THR A 495 28.23 1.39 18.19
C THR A 495 29.58 0.91 18.76
N PRO A 496 29.62 0.43 20.01
CA PRO A 496 30.87 -0.04 20.60
C PRO A 496 31.39 -1.29 19.88
N PRO A 497 32.71 -1.45 19.75
CA PRO A 497 33.27 -2.70 19.23
C PRO A 497 33.02 -3.84 20.22
N LEU A 498 32.69 -5.02 19.68
CA LEU A 498 32.43 -6.23 20.47
C LEU A 498 33.69 -6.68 21.23
N ARG A 499 34.88 -6.50 20.64
CA ARG A 499 36.16 -7.01 21.15
C ARG A 499 37.26 -5.95 21.04
N ASN A 500 38.37 -6.11 21.76
CA ASN A 500 39.50 -5.16 21.76
C ASN A 500 40.40 -5.27 20.53
N THR A 501 40.40 -6.42 19.87
CA THR A 501 41.43 -6.82 18.92
C THR A 501 40.89 -7.20 17.54
N GLU A 502 39.58 -7.17 17.33
CA GLU A 502 38.95 -7.60 16.08
C GLU A 502 38.22 -6.45 15.37
N PRO A 503 38.47 -6.21 14.07
CA PRO A 503 38.00 -5.03 13.33
C PRO A 503 36.57 -5.16 12.78
N PHE A 504 35.82 -6.18 13.17
CA PHE A 504 34.47 -6.44 12.67
C PHE A 504 33.40 -6.33 13.77
N LEU A 505 32.20 -5.97 13.35
CA LEU A 505 31.02 -5.78 14.19
C LEU A 505 29.98 -6.87 13.89
N CYS A 506 28.97 -6.95 14.74
CA CYS A 506 27.76 -7.71 14.47
C CYS A 506 26.67 -6.73 14.08
N THR A 507 25.98 -7.03 12.99
CA THR A 507 24.84 -6.23 12.54
C THR A 507 23.73 -6.23 13.58
N MET A 508 23.01 -5.12 13.67
CA MET A 508 21.78 -5.01 14.45
C MET A 508 20.92 -3.90 13.85
N THR A 509 19.62 -3.90 14.13
CA THR A 509 18.76 -2.78 13.75
C THR A 509 19.08 -1.52 14.57
N THR A 510 18.76 -0.34 14.03
CA THR A 510 18.90 0.94 14.73
C THR A 510 17.97 1.01 15.94
N SER A 511 16.79 0.39 15.85
CA SER A 511 15.84 0.26 16.97
C SER A 511 16.41 -0.57 18.11
N LYS A 512 16.99 -1.74 17.80
CA LYS A 512 17.65 -2.60 18.79
C LYS A 512 18.86 -1.91 19.41
N PHE A 513 19.63 -1.14 18.62
CA PHE A 513 20.72 -0.32 19.14
C PHE A 513 20.23 0.75 20.13
N LEU A 514 19.14 1.47 19.80
CA LEU A 514 18.53 2.46 20.69
C LEU A 514 18.09 1.82 22.02
N GLU A 515 17.34 0.72 21.94
CA GLU A 515 16.79 0.03 23.10
C GLU A 515 17.88 -0.55 23.99
N LYS A 516 18.82 -1.32 23.41
CA LYS A 516 19.94 -1.96 24.11
C LYS A 516 20.78 -0.96 24.92
N ASN A 517 20.92 0.27 24.42
CA ASN A 517 21.74 1.30 25.04
C ASN A 517 20.92 2.36 25.77
N MET A 518 19.59 2.21 25.87
CA MET A 518 18.68 3.15 26.53
C MET A 518 18.81 4.60 26.00
N LEU A 519 19.02 4.74 24.69
CA LEU A 519 19.23 6.03 24.03
C LEU A 519 17.90 6.78 23.84
N HIS A 520 17.98 8.09 23.61
CA HIS A 520 16.82 8.91 23.24
C HIS A 520 16.63 8.96 21.72
N LEU A 521 17.73 8.99 20.96
CA LEU A 521 17.74 9.05 19.51
C LEU A 521 18.79 8.09 18.95
N ALA A 522 18.56 7.52 17.78
CA ALA A 522 19.55 6.76 17.02
C ALA A 522 19.33 6.89 15.50
N ILE A 523 20.41 6.92 14.75
CA ILE A 523 20.41 6.82 13.28
C ILE A 523 21.44 5.78 12.80
N ASN A 524 21.24 5.23 11.61
CA ASN A 524 22.27 4.43 10.94
C ASN A 524 23.50 5.30 10.57
N ALA A 525 24.68 4.68 10.44
CA ALA A 525 25.94 5.41 10.20
C ALA A 525 26.71 4.95 8.94
N ASP A 526 27.77 4.18 9.10
CA ASP A 526 28.75 3.90 8.05
C ASP A 526 28.27 2.82 7.08
N GLY A 527 28.78 2.86 5.84
CA GLY A 527 28.68 1.74 4.92
C GLY A 527 29.52 0.55 5.41
N PHE A 528 29.15 -0.67 5.00
CA PHE A 528 29.76 -1.90 5.48
C PHE A 528 29.72 -3.04 4.45
N TYR A 529 30.51 -4.09 4.72
CA TYR A 529 30.52 -5.33 3.97
C TYR A 529 30.25 -6.52 4.88
N TYR A 530 29.39 -7.45 4.42
CA TYR A 530 29.26 -8.76 5.05
C TYR A 530 30.55 -9.54 4.90
N LEU A 531 30.95 -10.20 5.99
CA LEU A 531 32.03 -11.17 5.96
C LEU A 531 31.47 -12.52 5.52
N ASP A 532 32.27 -13.27 4.76
CA ASP A 532 31.91 -14.59 4.26
C ASP A 532 31.55 -15.53 5.44
N PRO A 533 30.31 -16.05 5.51
CA PRO A 533 29.88 -16.95 6.59
C PRO A 533 30.68 -18.24 6.69
N ALA A 534 31.32 -18.70 5.60
CA ALA A 534 32.19 -19.88 5.65
C ALA A 534 33.47 -19.62 6.45
N THR A 535 34.00 -18.40 6.35
CA THR A 535 35.23 -17.97 7.08
C THR A 535 34.89 -17.39 8.46
N PHE A 536 33.75 -16.71 8.58
CA PHE A 536 33.27 -16.07 9.80
C PHE A 536 31.84 -16.55 10.15
N PRO A 537 31.68 -17.78 10.67
CA PRO A 537 30.36 -18.29 11.02
C PRO A 537 29.63 -17.39 12.04
N PRO A 538 28.40 -16.91 11.75
CA PRO A 538 27.69 -16.00 12.66
C PRO A 538 27.52 -16.53 14.08
N ALA A 539 27.23 -17.83 14.25
CA ALA A 539 27.09 -18.44 15.57
C ALA A 539 28.35 -18.31 16.46
N GLN A 540 29.54 -18.23 15.87
CA GLN A 540 30.81 -18.10 16.59
C GLN A 540 31.21 -16.62 16.80
N TYR A 541 31.00 -15.79 15.79
CA TYR A 541 31.50 -14.41 15.78
C TYR A 541 30.47 -13.39 16.29
N CYS A 542 29.19 -13.70 16.11
CA CYS A 542 28.03 -12.92 16.55
C CYS A 542 27.04 -13.80 17.32
N PRO A 543 27.46 -14.40 18.46
CA PRO A 543 26.67 -15.38 19.20
C PRO A 543 25.37 -14.81 19.80
N ASN A 544 25.27 -13.48 19.89
CA ASN A 544 24.15 -12.76 20.49
C ASN A 544 23.20 -12.16 19.46
N ASP A 545 23.24 -12.64 18.19
CA ASP A 545 22.49 -12.17 17.02
C ASP A 545 23.31 -11.30 16.04
N GLY A 546 22.82 -11.22 14.81
CA GLY A 546 23.41 -10.49 13.69
C GLY A 546 24.47 -11.28 12.91
N ALA A 547 24.83 -10.74 11.75
CA ALA A 547 25.92 -11.23 10.90
C ALA A 547 27.22 -10.44 11.11
N PRO A 548 28.40 -11.09 11.00
CA PRO A 548 29.68 -10.42 11.10
C PRO A 548 29.95 -9.53 9.88
N VAL A 549 30.35 -8.28 10.13
CA VAL A 549 30.53 -7.24 9.11
C VAL A 549 31.76 -6.38 9.38
N ARG A 550 32.34 -5.81 8.32
CA ARG A 550 33.41 -4.81 8.43
C ARG A 550 32.95 -3.47 7.91
N LEU A 551 33.31 -2.40 8.62
CA LEU A 551 33.03 -1.03 8.18
C LEU A 551 33.92 -0.64 7.01
N VAL A 552 33.39 0.23 6.15
CA VAL A 552 34.20 0.79 5.05
C VAL A 552 35.20 1.80 5.58
N GLY A 553 34.84 2.58 6.61
CA GLY A 553 35.64 3.71 7.09
C GLY A 553 36.03 3.65 8.56
N LEU A 554 36.64 4.73 9.05
CA LEU A 554 37.08 4.86 10.43
C LEU A 554 35.87 4.96 11.35
N ALA A 555 35.89 4.17 12.41
CA ALA A 555 34.93 4.29 13.49
C ALA A 555 35.63 4.18 14.84
N ALA A 556 35.11 4.95 15.80
CA ALA A 556 35.55 4.94 17.17
C ALA A 556 34.34 5.14 18.10
N SER A 557 34.38 4.48 19.24
CA SER A 557 33.38 4.64 20.29
C SER A 557 34.05 4.83 21.63
N ARG A 558 33.73 5.94 22.31
CA ARG A 558 34.21 6.30 23.66
C ARG A 558 35.73 6.13 23.88
N GLY A 559 36.54 6.58 22.92
CA GLY A 559 38.00 6.56 23.01
C GLY A 559 38.65 5.34 22.36
N LYS A 560 37.85 4.36 21.92
CA LYS A 560 38.34 3.14 21.28
C LYS A 560 38.06 3.16 19.79
N GLN A 561 39.11 3.38 19.00
CA GLN A 561 39.07 3.20 17.56
C GLN A 561 39.21 1.71 17.21
N TYR A 562 38.35 1.22 16.32
CA TYR A 562 38.31 -0.19 15.94
C TYR A 562 38.22 -0.41 14.42
N SER A 563 38.20 0.67 13.64
CA SER A 563 38.31 0.65 12.18
C SER A 563 39.24 1.75 11.68
N THR A 564 39.78 1.59 10.47
CA THR A 564 40.80 2.46 9.89
C THR A 564 40.20 3.42 8.85
N LYS A 565 40.91 4.52 8.60
CA LYS A 565 40.47 5.55 7.65
C LYS A 565 40.51 5.01 6.22
N ALA A 566 39.38 5.15 5.51
CA ALA A 566 39.31 4.94 4.07
C ALA A 566 39.76 6.20 3.31
N PRO A 567 40.49 6.05 2.19
CA PRO A 567 40.82 7.16 1.31
C PRO A 567 39.56 7.87 0.78
N GLY A 568 39.59 9.20 0.74
CA GLY A 568 38.55 10.02 0.12
C GLY A 568 37.21 10.13 0.86
N ARG A 569 37.05 9.48 2.02
CA ARG A 569 35.79 9.51 2.79
C ARG A 569 35.82 10.52 3.94
N PRO A 570 34.74 11.31 4.12
CA PRO A 570 34.63 12.28 5.21
C PRO A 570 34.43 11.57 6.55
N ILE A 571 35.07 12.09 7.60
CA ILE A 571 34.90 11.58 8.97
C ILE A 571 34.26 12.64 9.84
N PHE A 572 33.21 12.26 10.55
CA PHE A 572 32.58 13.08 11.58
C PHE A 572 33.05 12.63 12.96
N TYR A 573 33.68 13.55 13.68
CA TYR A 573 34.22 13.32 15.01
C TYR A 573 33.35 13.98 16.07
N ILE A 574 33.21 13.32 17.22
CA ILE A 574 32.57 13.87 18.41
C ILE A 574 33.54 13.65 19.58
N SER A 575 34.04 14.74 20.15
CA SER A 575 34.90 14.67 21.33
C SER A 575 34.14 14.28 22.60
N GLN A 576 34.86 13.93 23.67
CA GLN A 576 34.28 13.68 24.98
C GLN A 576 33.51 14.89 25.55
N LYS A 577 33.86 16.11 25.12
CA LYS A 577 33.17 17.36 25.49
C LYS A 577 32.03 17.73 24.52
N ASN A 578 31.59 16.79 23.68
CA ASN A 578 30.57 16.97 22.65
C ASN A 578 30.89 18.03 21.59
N VAL A 579 32.16 18.44 21.47
CA VAL A 579 32.60 19.25 20.32
C VAL A 579 32.59 18.35 19.10
N VAL A 580 31.81 18.75 18.09
CA VAL A 580 31.67 18.05 16.81
C VAL A 580 32.56 18.69 15.75
N SER A 581 33.20 17.88 14.89
CA SER A 581 34.05 18.37 13.81
C SER A 581 34.10 17.41 12.62
N PHE A 582 34.55 17.90 11.47
CA PHE A 582 34.77 17.13 10.26
C PHE A 582 36.26 17.14 9.88
N ASP A 583 36.84 15.97 9.61
CA ASP A 583 38.23 15.68 9.18
C ASP A 583 39.38 16.22 10.04
N LYS A 584 39.12 17.20 10.91
CA LYS A 584 40.07 17.83 11.81
C LYS A 584 39.71 17.42 13.23
N PHE A 585 40.62 16.69 13.85
CA PHE A 585 40.54 16.34 15.25
C PHE A 585 41.87 16.60 15.93
N SER A 586 41.83 17.17 17.14
CA SER A 586 43.00 17.39 17.99
C SER A 586 42.89 16.53 19.25
N GLY A 587 43.88 15.67 19.48
CA GLY A 587 43.93 14.75 20.63
C GLY A 587 43.52 13.31 20.29
N ASN A 588 43.04 12.56 21.28
CA ASN A 588 42.58 11.17 21.11
C ASN A 588 41.14 11.09 20.59
N ILE A 589 40.92 10.35 19.50
CA ILE A 589 39.59 10.16 18.89
C ILE A 589 38.65 9.54 19.92
N PHE A 590 37.56 10.23 20.25
CA PHE A 590 36.57 9.73 21.20
C PHE A 590 35.46 8.95 20.50
N ASN A 591 34.61 9.63 19.74
CA ASN A 591 33.62 9.01 18.85
C ASN A 591 33.89 9.44 17.40
N ALA A 592 33.72 8.53 16.46
CA ALA A 592 33.84 8.82 15.03
C ALA A 592 32.96 7.90 14.18
N ILE A 593 32.38 8.46 13.13
CA ILE A 593 31.67 7.74 12.05
C ILE A 593 32.15 8.26 10.69
N THR A 594 32.15 7.39 9.67
CA THR A 594 32.57 7.73 8.32
C THR A 594 31.38 7.77 7.37
N GLY A 595 31.27 8.89 6.64
CA GLY A 595 30.29 9.04 5.56
C GLY A 595 30.82 8.55 4.21
N ASP A 596 29.94 8.52 3.21
CA ASP A 596 30.35 8.19 1.83
C ASP A 596 31.00 9.39 1.13
N ARG A 597 30.37 10.58 1.19
CA ARG A 597 30.86 11.81 0.56
C ARG A 597 30.38 13.07 1.26
N TYR A 598 31.10 14.17 1.07
CA TYR A 598 30.61 15.49 1.45
C TYR A 598 29.44 15.92 0.57
N LEU A 599 28.42 16.51 1.19
CA LEU A 599 27.25 17.09 0.52
C LEU A 599 27.29 18.61 0.56
N VAL A 600 27.73 19.15 1.70
CA VAL A 600 27.82 20.59 1.96
C VAL A 600 29.20 20.89 2.53
N THR A 601 29.88 21.89 1.98
CA THR A 601 31.13 22.43 2.51
C THR A 601 31.09 23.95 2.48
N LYS A 602 31.52 24.58 3.58
CA LYS A 602 31.52 26.04 3.73
C LYS A 602 30.15 26.70 3.43
N GLY A 603 29.07 26.05 3.85
CA GLY A 603 27.69 26.50 3.63
C GLY A 603 27.24 26.44 2.17
N LYS A 604 27.95 25.70 1.32
CA LYS A 604 27.63 25.53 -0.10
C LYS A 604 27.55 24.06 -0.46
N LYS A 605 26.62 23.72 -1.36
CA LYS A 605 26.52 22.40 -1.97
C LYS A 605 27.85 22.05 -2.67
N VAL A 606 28.33 20.83 -2.49
CA VAL A 606 29.51 20.32 -3.22
C VAL A 606 29.17 20.24 -4.71
N THR A 607 30.10 20.67 -5.56
CA THR A 607 29.95 20.59 -7.02
C THR A 607 30.09 19.16 -7.50
N SER A 608 29.43 18.80 -8.61
CA SER A 608 29.55 17.47 -9.24
C SER A 608 29.05 16.30 -8.38
N LEU A 609 28.07 16.55 -7.50
CA LEU A 609 27.36 15.47 -6.82
C LEU A 609 26.58 14.63 -7.84
N GLU A 610 26.73 13.31 -7.74
CA GLU A 610 25.95 12.34 -8.50
C GLU A 610 24.44 12.60 -8.30
N SER A 611 23.70 12.69 -9.41
CA SER A 611 22.31 13.18 -9.42
C SER A 611 21.34 12.28 -10.18
N SER A 612 21.78 11.11 -10.62
CA SER A 612 21.00 10.14 -11.39
C SER A 612 20.36 9.07 -10.49
N SER A 613 20.93 8.78 -9.32
CA SER A 613 20.41 7.78 -8.39
C SER A 613 19.51 8.40 -7.32
N MET A 614 18.31 7.86 -7.19
CA MET A 614 17.33 8.23 -6.18
C MET A 614 17.08 7.03 -5.29
N ASP A 615 17.30 7.22 -3.99
CA ASP A 615 17.15 6.19 -2.98
C ASP A 615 16.69 6.83 -1.67
N PRO A 616 16.22 6.02 -0.70
CA PRO A 616 16.28 6.44 0.69
C PRO A 616 17.70 6.90 1.05
N ARG A 617 17.85 7.99 1.79
CA ARG A 617 19.16 8.54 2.15
C ARG A 617 19.23 8.95 3.61
N THR A 618 20.40 8.76 4.21
CA THR A 618 20.74 9.33 5.51
C THR A 618 21.87 10.35 5.36
N ALA A 619 21.80 11.46 6.10
CA ALA A 619 22.85 12.47 6.15
C ALA A 619 22.97 13.11 7.53
N ILE A 620 24.14 13.68 7.79
CA ILE A 620 24.44 14.42 9.01
C ILE A 620 25.23 15.69 8.69
N GLY A 621 24.98 16.76 9.44
CA GLY A 621 25.69 18.02 9.26
C GLY A 621 25.65 18.94 10.46
N VAL A 622 26.55 19.92 10.48
CA VAL A 622 26.67 20.90 11.56
C VAL A 622 26.61 22.32 11.02
N SER A 623 25.94 23.21 11.76
CA SER A 623 25.99 24.67 11.53
C SER A 623 27.40 25.24 11.72
N GLN A 624 27.68 26.42 11.13
CA GLN A 624 29.02 27.04 11.12
C GLN A 624 29.60 27.27 12.53
N ASN A 625 28.75 27.63 13.48
CA ASN A 625 29.15 27.90 14.87
C ASN A 625 29.19 26.64 15.74
N GLY A 626 28.95 25.45 15.17
CA GLY A 626 28.94 24.19 15.90
C GLY A 626 27.74 23.98 16.83
N ARG A 627 26.73 24.87 16.83
CA ARG A 627 25.60 24.81 17.77
C ARG A 627 24.57 23.76 17.38
N ASN A 628 24.19 23.71 16.11
CA ASN A 628 23.14 22.83 15.63
C ASN A 628 23.77 21.62 14.94
N LEU A 629 23.46 20.43 15.46
CA LEU A 629 23.67 19.15 14.78
C LEU A 629 22.37 18.74 14.09
N VAL A 630 22.44 18.44 12.79
CA VAL A 630 21.28 18.09 11.97
C VAL A 630 21.45 16.69 11.44
N MET A 631 20.47 15.83 11.69
CA MET A 631 20.36 14.48 11.15
C MET A 631 19.16 14.44 10.20
N VAL A 632 19.34 13.94 8.98
CA VAL A 632 18.30 13.87 7.95
C VAL A 632 18.17 12.44 7.45
N VAL A 633 16.94 11.95 7.36
CA VAL A 633 16.58 10.73 6.64
C VAL A 633 15.51 11.05 5.60
N VAL A 634 15.69 10.59 4.38
CA VAL A 634 14.71 10.70 3.30
C VAL A 634 14.15 9.30 3.02
N ASP A 635 12.83 9.18 3.00
CA ASP A 635 12.14 7.95 2.61
C ASP A 635 12.34 7.67 1.11
N GLY A 636 12.14 6.43 0.66
CA GLY A 636 12.27 6.08 -0.75
C GLY A 636 11.45 4.88 -1.19
N ARG A 637 11.49 4.63 -2.51
CA ARG A 637 10.92 3.49 -3.26
C ARG A 637 9.38 3.45 -3.37
N GLU A 638 8.66 3.61 -2.27
CA GLU A 638 7.19 3.51 -2.27
C GLU A 638 6.51 4.78 -1.72
N PHE A 639 6.86 5.18 -0.50
CA PHE A 639 6.23 6.32 0.19
C PHE A 639 6.73 7.68 -0.30
N SER A 640 7.92 7.68 -0.90
CA SER A 640 8.70 8.79 -1.41
C SER A 640 9.55 8.22 -2.55
N GLU A 641 9.88 9.00 -3.57
CA GLU A 641 10.73 8.53 -4.66
C GLU A 641 12.23 8.51 -4.30
N GLY A 642 12.58 8.97 -3.10
CA GLY A 642 13.97 9.08 -2.65
C GLY A 642 14.62 10.41 -3.04
N ALA A 643 15.84 10.62 -2.54
CA ALA A 643 16.63 11.81 -2.82
C ALA A 643 17.88 11.48 -3.63
N THR A 644 18.18 12.36 -4.58
CA THR A 644 19.52 12.50 -5.13
C THR A 644 20.45 13.18 -4.10
N PHE A 645 21.77 13.04 -4.26
CA PHE A 645 22.71 13.72 -3.36
C PHE A 645 22.60 15.26 -3.39
N PRO A 646 22.39 15.93 -4.54
CA PRO A 646 22.12 17.37 -4.57
C PRO A 646 20.90 17.79 -3.75
N GLU A 647 19.82 17.01 -3.74
CA GLU A 647 18.60 17.33 -2.99
C GLU A 647 18.78 17.08 -1.50
N LEU A 648 19.51 16.03 -1.14
CA LEU A 648 19.92 15.78 0.23
C LEU A 648 20.79 16.93 0.77
N ALA A 649 21.67 17.48 -0.07
CA ALA A 649 22.43 18.68 0.26
C ALA A 649 21.54 19.91 0.46
N ASP A 650 20.51 20.10 -0.37
CA ASP A 650 19.53 21.20 -0.20
C ASP A 650 18.75 21.09 1.11
N LEU A 651 18.39 19.87 1.53
CA LEU A 651 17.75 19.64 2.82
C LEU A 651 18.66 20.05 3.98
N LEU A 652 19.93 19.65 3.95
CA LEU A 652 20.92 20.10 4.95
C LEU A 652 21.07 21.63 4.96
N LEU A 653 21.22 22.25 3.79
CA LEU A 653 21.32 23.71 3.66
C LEU A 653 20.08 24.42 4.21
N SER A 654 18.88 23.86 4.01
CA SER A 654 17.63 24.43 4.53
C SER A 654 17.55 24.46 6.06
N HIS A 655 18.37 23.64 6.74
CA HIS A 655 18.55 23.66 8.19
C HIS A 655 19.79 24.46 8.64
N GLY A 656 20.44 25.20 7.74
CA GLY A 656 21.60 26.04 8.05
C GLY A 656 22.89 25.26 8.28
N VAL A 657 23.01 24.05 7.72
CA VAL A 657 24.23 23.25 7.77
C VAL A 657 25.36 23.94 6.99
N TYR A 658 26.54 24.02 7.62
CA TYR A 658 27.75 24.59 7.02
C TYR A 658 28.71 23.52 6.49
N THR A 659 28.78 22.38 7.19
CA THR A 659 29.49 21.18 6.71
C THR A 659 28.62 19.96 6.97
N GLY A 660 28.44 19.11 5.96
CA GLY A 660 27.66 17.89 6.10
C GLY A 660 28.01 16.82 5.07
N MET A 661 27.74 15.57 5.42
CA MET A 661 28.08 14.38 4.64
C MET A 661 26.88 13.42 4.53
N SER A 662 26.88 12.59 3.49
CA SER A 662 25.98 11.45 3.40
C SER A 662 26.50 10.30 4.25
N LEU A 663 25.59 9.60 4.90
CA LEU A 663 25.82 8.33 5.59
C LEU A 663 25.36 7.17 4.69
N ASP A 664 25.39 5.95 5.21
CA ASP A 664 24.83 4.81 4.50
C ASP A 664 23.33 5.03 4.22
N GLY A 665 22.86 4.60 3.05
CA GLY A 665 21.52 4.90 2.54
C GLY A 665 20.76 3.64 2.14
N GLY A 666 19.80 3.79 1.23
CA GLY A 666 18.98 2.67 0.79
C GLY A 666 18.26 2.02 1.97
N GLY A 667 18.26 0.69 2.01
CA GLY A 667 17.58 -0.04 3.07
C GLY A 667 18.14 0.17 4.49
N SER A 668 19.35 0.72 4.60
CA SER A 668 19.95 1.07 5.90
C SER A 668 19.34 2.32 6.53
N SER A 669 18.58 3.13 5.78
CA SER A 669 18.12 4.45 6.22
C SER A 669 17.07 4.34 7.34
N ALA A 670 17.47 4.63 8.57
CA ALA A 670 16.61 4.55 9.74
C ALA A 670 16.90 5.69 10.73
N MET A 671 15.83 6.33 11.20
CA MET A 671 15.84 7.32 12.27
C MET A 671 14.87 6.88 13.36
N ILE A 672 15.40 6.53 14.51
CA ILE A 672 14.64 5.98 15.64
C ILE A 672 14.70 6.94 16.82
N VAL A 673 13.55 7.16 17.46
CA VAL A 673 13.43 7.93 18.70
C VAL A 673 12.89 7.04 19.82
N LYS A 674 13.21 7.38 21.06
CA LYS A 674 12.56 6.80 22.23
C LYS A 674 11.13 7.34 22.32
N GLY A 675 10.16 6.44 22.28
CA GLY A 675 8.76 6.79 22.41
C GLY A 675 8.39 7.26 23.81
N ALA A 676 7.22 7.90 23.92
CA ALA A 676 6.66 8.31 25.21
C ALA A 676 6.39 7.11 26.15
N ASP A 677 6.21 5.92 25.58
CA ASP A 677 6.10 4.62 26.26
C ASP A 677 7.46 3.97 26.56
N GLY A 678 8.57 4.65 26.25
CA GLY A 678 9.93 4.17 26.43
C GLY A 678 10.43 3.22 25.34
N LYS A 679 9.61 2.85 24.36
CA LYS A 679 9.94 1.89 23.30
C LYS A 679 10.55 2.59 22.08
N PRO A 680 11.43 1.93 21.29
CA PRO A 680 11.93 2.49 20.04
C PRO A 680 10.81 2.72 19.02
N ARG A 681 10.83 3.88 18.35
CA ARG A 681 9.87 4.24 17.29
C ARG A 681 10.60 4.86 16.10
N ALA A 682 10.41 4.28 14.92
CA ALA A 682 10.87 4.88 13.68
C ALA A 682 10.03 6.12 13.36
N VAL A 683 10.69 7.23 13.03
CA VAL A 683 10.00 8.46 12.61
C VAL A 683 9.91 8.59 11.08
N ASN A 684 10.73 7.83 10.36
CA ASN A 684 10.70 7.69 8.90
C ASN A 684 10.04 6.36 8.49
N LYS A 685 9.66 6.20 7.21
CA LYS A 685 9.16 4.92 6.70
C LYS A 685 10.32 3.99 6.39
N LEU A 686 10.38 2.88 7.12
CA LEU A 686 11.39 1.84 6.96
C LEU A 686 11.13 1.03 5.69
N MET A 687 12.21 0.64 5.02
CA MET A 687 12.18 -0.10 3.76
C MET A 687 13.43 -0.96 3.68
N ASN A 688 13.30 -2.28 3.67
CA ASN A 688 14.41 -3.19 3.40
C ASN A 688 14.02 -4.16 2.28
N ASP A 689 14.87 -4.36 1.28
CA ASP A 689 14.59 -5.26 0.15
C ASP A 689 13.21 -5.08 -0.52
N ASN A 690 12.73 -3.84 -0.56
CA ASN A 690 11.40 -3.45 -1.07
C ASN A 690 10.22 -4.02 -0.25
N ILE A 691 10.48 -4.37 1.01
CA ILE A 691 9.47 -4.77 1.99
C ILE A 691 9.22 -3.58 2.93
N PRO A 692 8.03 -2.96 2.85
CA PRO A 692 7.65 -1.84 3.70
C PRO A 692 7.63 -2.19 5.17
N GLY A 693 8.12 -1.29 6.01
CA GLY A 693 8.12 -1.45 7.47
C GLY A 693 9.23 -2.37 8.00
N GLN A 694 9.97 -3.07 7.13
CA GLN A 694 11.11 -3.88 7.54
C GLN A 694 12.34 -2.99 7.78
N GLU A 695 12.88 -3.04 9.00
CA GLU A 695 14.15 -2.38 9.34
C GLU A 695 15.33 -3.29 8.96
N ARG A 696 16.34 -2.73 8.28
CA ARG A 696 17.57 -3.46 7.97
C ARG A 696 18.51 -3.49 9.17
N GLU A 697 19.16 -4.62 9.39
CA GLU A 697 20.30 -4.69 10.30
C GLU A 697 21.55 -4.07 9.66
N VAL A 698 22.18 -3.13 10.35
CA VAL A 698 23.35 -2.38 9.86
C VAL A 698 24.54 -2.55 10.80
N ALA A 699 25.74 -2.22 10.31
CA ALA A 699 26.97 -2.48 11.05
C ALA A 699 27.18 -1.54 12.25
N ASN A 700 26.95 -0.23 12.08
CA ASN A 700 27.08 0.73 13.16
C ASN A 700 26.06 1.88 13.06
N HIS A 701 26.00 2.62 14.15
CA HIS A 701 24.97 3.60 14.45
C HIS A 701 25.57 4.80 15.18
N LEU A 702 24.87 5.93 15.12
CA LEU A 702 25.07 7.06 16.02
C LEU A 702 23.85 7.21 16.93
N GLY A 703 24.09 7.13 18.24
CA GLY A 703 23.09 7.28 19.29
C GLY A 703 23.31 8.54 20.12
N VAL A 704 22.22 9.06 20.70
CA VAL A 704 22.23 10.26 21.54
C VAL A 704 21.48 10.02 22.84
N PHE A 705 22.12 10.34 23.96
CA PHE A 705 21.50 10.56 25.26
C PHE A 705 21.24 12.05 25.46
N ILE A 706 20.13 12.35 26.13
CA ILE A 706 19.75 13.70 26.53
C ILE A 706 19.63 13.67 28.05
N LYS A 707 20.40 14.53 28.72
CA LYS A 707 20.47 14.63 30.19
C LYS A 707 19.66 15.80 30.72
#